data_AF-A0A970V2W8-F1
#
_entry.id   AF-A0A970V2W8-F1
#
_cell.length_a   1.000
_cell.length_b   1.000
_cell.length_c   1.000
_cell.angle_alpha   90.00
_cell.angle_beta   90.00
_cell.angle_gamma   90.00
#
_symmetry.space_group_name_H-M   'P 1'
#
loop_
_entity.id
_entity.type
_entity.pdbx_description
1 polymer ?
#
loop_
_entity_poly.entity_id
_entity_poly.type
_entity_poly.pdbx_seq_one_letter_code
_entity_poly.pdbx_strand_id
1 'polypeptide(L)'
;MTVYWGPRLLVSGTAWFVAPEVDKQVEESVRWVQDGVHRLTATPGASSALQRVGERLQARAGEINGRWNRRLQLTASGWEDLVRDAARLYSDAKDFRARSIRETLRVQTQKQIPEARFAVAPVSVFERASRDYLYLGRPQAPLEVSAARNEWENVQLVIVPFRGAVTDLSLMVSDLTDGKGHVIAGSNVTWRPVGHIYAQDPATYTGSERNEWPDPLLPQQAFTAQREEATFVWLEIYVPKDAASGDYRGTVSVIGLQGPPVRLPLQLKVWDFVLPDKNSLPNYEYDIVFSWERFYGHEPSLEELDAICAFQERYRLNPCAGDTYSMVPKVIIYKEKDGKYTFDFSELGKRLELAVKHGATALNINFSCGQSWTMGFDGMWGYPWFKLIDRETGKVSDYPPKELWGRGWEVVFKDPLFQQCMRDWWAYVQSKGWGSMAYWESVDEPNDESRIRQLQVEHSALQGLMPGLRLLSWGVVPSRPGTEGYLHIYGPAAVYLDEATLRDCHEQQAQGREFWTYLCAPAFTREDGGESIGVTARDRALGLRVYFWETWRDKSQGWNVYALGGFHYNTAQMRKPPEQRWPNVPWIDPSLGLSNQCYPGPDQELLPSIRLEHMRDGVEDYEYLVVLRKALQDLETKSADSPLLDQGEVLLNVGPEIYAGPLKWTHDPGVLLTRRAQVAAMIEKVQAASR
;
A
#
# COMPACT_ATOMS: atom_id res chain seq x y z
N MET A 1 -46.08 10.42 -12.41
CA MET A 1 -47.04 11.44 -12.88
C MET A 1 -46.82 11.61 -14.38
N THR A 2 -47.84 11.37 -15.21
CA THR A 2 -47.71 11.41 -16.68
C THR A 2 -48.35 12.71 -17.17
N VAL A 3 -47.60 13.58 -17.85
CA VAL A 3 -48.13 14.85 -18.36
C VAL A 3 -48.35 14.70 -19.87
N TYR A 4 -49.61 14.87 -20.28
CA TYR A 4 -50.03 14.89 -21.68
C TYR A 4 -50.43 16.29 -22.09
N TRP A 5 -50.13 16.66 -23.34
CA TRP A 5 -50.78 17.77 -24.02
C TRP A 5 -51.37 17.26 -25.34
N GLY A 6 -52.69 17.00 -25.33
CA GLY A 6 -53.38 16.34 -26.43
C GLY A 6 -52.90 14.88 -26.63
N PRO A 7 -52.83 14.36 -27.87
CA PRO A 7 -52.36 12.99 -28.13
C PRO A 7 -50.83 12.82 -28.00
N ARG A 8 -50.10 13.89 -27.65
CA ARG A 8 -48.64 13.88 -27.49
C ARG A 8 -48.28 13.74 -26.01
N LEU A 9 -47.51 12.69 -25.72
CA LEU A 9 -46.84 12.52 -24.44
C LEU A 9 -45.79 13.63 -24.30
N LEU A 10 -45.89 14.49 -23.28
CA LEU A 10 -44.85 15.49 -23.03
C LEU A 10 -43.68 14.84 -22.27
N VAL A 11 -43.93 14.12 -21.17
CA VAL A 11 -42.95 13.25 -20.50
C VAL A 11 -43.69 12.22 -19.62
N SER A 12 -43.25 10.95 -19.62
CA SER A 12 -43.69 9.93 -18.64
C SER A 12 -42.84 10.02 -17.37
N GLY A 13 -43.42 9.78 -16.20
CA GLY A 13 -42.75 9.99 -14.90
C GLY A 13 -41.42 9.24 -14.69
N THR A 14 -41.03 8.30 -15.55
CA THR A 14 -39.71 7.64 -15.57
C THR A 14 -38.70 8.26 -16.54
N ALA A 15 -39.15 9.02 -17.54
CA ALA A 15 -38.28 9.58 -18.59
C ALA A 15 -37.37 10.72 -18.11
N TRP A 16 -37.75 11.46 -17.04
CA TRP A 16 -36.84 12.41 -16.38
C TRP A 16 -35.64 11.72 -15.71
N PHE A 17 -35.81 10.48 -15.23
CA PHE A 17 -34.77 9.73 -14.52
C PHE A 17 -33.85 8.95 -15.45
N VAL A 18 -34.32 8.56 -16.64
CA VAL A 18 -33.57 7.72 -17.60
C VAL A 18 -32.86 8.54 -18.68
N ALA A 19 -33.30 9.78 -18.94
CA ALA A 19 -32.72 10.61 -19.99
C ALA A 19 -31.20 10.87 -19.84
N PRO A 20 -30.64 11.15 -18.64
CA PRO A 20 -29.18 11.35 -18.51
C PRO A 20 -28.35 10.10 -18.84
N GLU A 21 -28.86 8.92 -18.49
CA GLU A 21 -28.18 7.65 -18.78
C GLU A 21 -28.19 7.32 -20.27
N VAL A 22 -29.33 7.56 -20.94
CA VAL A 22 -29.43 7.37 -22.40
C VAL A 22 -28.56 8.39 -23.14
N ASP A 23 -28.50 9.63 -22.67
CA ASP A 23 -27.61 10.67 -23.21
C ASP A 23 -26.16 10.20 -23.20
N LYS A 24 -25.68 9.78 -22.02
CA LYS A 24 -24.33 9.22 -21.83
C LYS A 24 -24.10 8.02 -22.75
N GLN A 25 -25.04 7.07 -22.81
CA GLN A 25 -24.92 5.88 -23.66
C GLN A 25 -24.78 6.25 -25.14
N VAL A 26 -25.60 7.17 -25.65
CA VAL A 26 -25.54 7.60 -27.06
C VAL A 26 -24.23 8.33 -27.35
N GLU A 27 -23.84 9.29 -26.52
CA GLU A 27 -22.61 10.06 -26.69
C GLU A 27 -21.36 9.18 -26.64
N GLU A 28 -21.25 8.31 -25.63
CA GLU A 28 -20.12 7.39 -25.49
C GLU A 28 -20.05 6.41 -26.67
N SER A 29 -21.20 5.87 -27.10
CA SER A 29 -21.26 4.97 -28.25
C SER A 29 -20.74 5.61 -29.53
N VAL A 30 -21.22 6.82 -29.85
CA VAL A 30 -20.81 7.56 -31.05
C VAL A 30 -19.30 7.79 -31.03
N ARG A 31 -18.78 8.29 -29.89
CA ARG A 31 -17.35 8.54 -29.70
C ARG A 31 -16.52 7.28 -29.87
N TRP A 32 -16.92 6.18 -29.23
CA TRP A 32 -16.20 4.90 -29.25
C TRP A 32 -16.18 4.25 -30.63
N VAL A 33 -17.28 4.31 -31.36
CA VAL A 33 -17.35 3.79 -32.74
C VAL A 33 -16.48 4.62 -33.67
N GLN A 34 -16.55 5.96 -33.58
CA GLN A 34 -15.70 6.84 -34.38
C GLN A 34 -14.21 6.62 -34.11
N ASP A 35 -13.82 6.55 -32.83
CA ASP A 35 -12.45 6.25 -32.41
C ASP A 35 -11.96 4.91 -32.98
N GLY A 36 -12.76 3.85 -32.85
CA GLY A 36 -12.41 2.53 -33.38
C GLY A 36 -12.28 2.49 -34.90
N VAL A 37 -13.20 3.12 -35.64
CA VAL A 37 -13.14 3.23 -37.11
C VAL A 37 -11.88 4.00 -37.53
N HIS A 38 -11.60 5.12 -36.86
CA HIS A 38 -10.43 5.93 -37.15
C HIS A 38 -9.13 5.13 -36.93
N ARG A 39 -9.00 4.44 -35.78
CA ARG A 39 -7.83 3.58 -35.48
C ARG A 39 -7.61 2.49 -36.52
N LEU A 40 -8.68 1.78 -36.90
CA LEU A 40 -8.58 0.69 -37.88
C LEU A 40 -8.23 1.21 -39.28
N THR A 41 -8.71 2.40 -39.65
CA THR A 41 -8.38 3.04 -40.92
C THR A 41 -6.93 3.53 -40.94
N ALA A 42 -6.47 4.08 -39.82
CA ALA A 42 -5.10 4.55 -39.63
C ALA A 42 -4.07 3.42 -39.46
N THR A 43 -4.50 2.15 -39.40
CA THR A 43 -3.64 0.98 -39.17
C THR A 43 -3.58 0.08 -40.41
N PRO A 44 -2.57 0.25 -41.29
CA PRO A 44 -2.40 -0.62 -42.45
C PRO A 44 -2.24 -2.09 -42.05
N GLY A 45 -3.08 -2.96 -42.62
CA GLY A 45 -3.12 -4.41 -42.30
C GLY A 45 -4.17 -4.80 -41.26
N ALA A 46 -4.96 -3.86 -40.75
CA ALA A 46 -6.12 -4.15 -39.90
C ALA A 46 -7.21 -4.93 -40.66
N SER A 47 -7.98 -5.74 -39.92
CA SER A 47 -9.03 -6.60 -40.45
C SER A 47 -10.13 -5.83 -41.20
N SER A 48 -10.26 -6.10 -42.50
CA SER A 48 -11.33 -5.53 -43.34
C SER A 48 -12.73 -5.93 -42.88
N ALA A 49 -12.86 -7.11 -42.26
CA ALA A 49 -14.13 -7.55 -41.67
C ALA A 49 -14.51 -6.70 -40.45
N LEU A 50 -13.52 -6.33 -39.62
CA LEU A 50 -13.75 -5.47 -38.46
C LEU A 50 -14.03 -4.02 -38.89
N GLN A 51 -13.36 -3.53 -39.94
CA GLN A 51 -13.67 -2.23 -40.55
C GLN A 51 -15.14 -2.15 -41.00
N ARG A 52 -15.64 -3.16 -41.73
CA ARG A 52 -17.06 -3.25 -42.12
C ARG A 52 -18.04 -3.31 -40.94
N VAL A 53 -17.63 -3.89 -39.81
CA VAL A 53 -18.43 -3.83 -38.57
C VAL A 53 -18.48 -2.38 -38.07
N GLY A 54 -17.34 -1.70 -38.02
CA GLY A 54 -17.25 -0.29 -37.61
C GLY A 54 -18.11 0.64 -38.47
N GLU A 55 -18.07 0.50 -39.80
CA GLU A 55 -18.89 1.29 -40.73
C GLU A 55 -20.40 1.11 -40.46
N ARG A 56 -20.85 -0.14 -40.24
CA ARG A 56 -22.26 -0.42 -39.91
C ARG A 56 -22.66 0.15 -38.56
N LEU A 57 -21.80 0.03 -37.55
CA LEU A 57 -22.04 0.63 -36.24
C LEU A 57 -22.05 2.16 -36.31
N GLN A 58 -21.22 2.76 -37.16
CA GLN A 58 -21.17 4.20 -37.34
C GLN A 58 -22.47 4.73 -37.97
N ALA A 59 -22.99 4.03 -38.97
CA ALA A 59 -24.29 4.34 -39.56
C ALA A 59 -25.42 4.23 -38.52
N ARG A 60 -25.45 3.14 -37.74
CA ARG A 60 -26.45 2.92 -36.68
C ARG A 60 -26.35 3.96 -35.55
N ALA A 61 -25.13 4.34 -35.15
CA ALA A 61 -24.90 5.39 -34.17
C ALA A 61 -25.41 6.74 -34.67
N GLY A 62 -25.21 7.05 -35.95
CA GLY A 62 -25.78 8.25 -36.59
C GLY A 62 -27.31 8.27 -36.58
N GLU A 63 -27.95 7.14 -36.86
CA GLU A 63 -29.42 7.01 -36.81
C GLU A 63 -29.96 7.21 -35.38
N ILE A 64 -29.37 6.53 -34.39
CA ILE A 64 -29.77 6.62 -32.98
C ILE A 64 -29.54 8.04 -32.45
N ASN A 65 -28.38 8.66 -32.73
CA ASN A 65 -28.10 10.03 -32.37
C ASN A 65 -29.09 11.02 -33.03
N GLY A 66 -29.48 10.76 -34.28
CA GLY A 66 -30.50 11.52 -34.98
C GLY A 66 -31.88 11.43 -34.31
N ARG A 67 -32.29 10.24 -33.83
CA ARG A 67 -33.50 10.05 -33.03
C ARG A 67 -33.40 10.73 -31.67
N TRP A 68 -32.25 10.61 -31.00
CA TRP A 68 -31.96 11.27 -29.71
C TRP A 68 -32.07 12.80 -29.78
N ASN A 69 -31.53 13.41 -30.82
CA ASN A 69 -31.61 14.86 -31.04
C ASN A 69 -33.05 15.36 -31.27
N ARG A 70 -33.95 14.49 -31.75
CA ARG A 70 -35.38 14.78 -31.94
C ARG A 70 -36.28 14.14 -30.88
N ARG A 71 -35.72 13.73 -29.74
CA ARG A 71 -36.43 12.95 -28.71
C ARG A 71 -37.74 13.56 -28.21
N LEU A 72 -37.85 14.88 -28.16
CA LEU A 72 -39.07 15.59 -27.76
C LEU A 72 -40.25 15.40 -28.73
N GLN A 73 -40.00 14.81 -29.90
CA GLN A 73 -41.01 14.54 -30.93
C GLN A 73 -41.44 13.06 -30.96
N LEU A 74 -40.88 12.21 -30.10
CA LEU A 74 -41.15 10.77 -30.08
C LEU A 74 -42.47 10.43 -29.37
N THR A 75 -43.13 9.37 -29.83
CA THR A 75 -44.22 8.72 -29.09
C THR A 75 -43.66 7.94 -27.90
N ALA A 76 -44.53 7.49 -26.99
CA ALA A 76 -44.14 6.62 -25.89
C ALA A 76 -43.38 5.35 -26.36
N SER A 77 -43.92 4.66 -27.37
CA SER A 77 -43.27 3.49 -27.98
C SER A 77 -41.93 3.85 -28.65
N GLY A 78 -41.88 4.98 -29.37
CA GLY A 78 -40.64 5.45 -30.00
C GLY A 78 -39.55 5.81 -29.00
N TRP A 79 -39.92 6.28 -27.80
CA TRP A 79 -38.99 6.50 -26.71
C TRP A 79 -38.46 5.17 -26.13
N GLU A 80 -39.34 4.19 -25.87
CA GLU A 80 -38.94 2.86 -25.39
C GLU A 80 -38.00 2.14 -26.37
N ASP A 81 -38.29 2.23 -27.67
CA ASP A 81 -37.44 1.69 -28.72
C ASP A 81 -36.08 2.40 -28.76
N LEU A 82 -36.05 3.74 -28.61
CA LEU A 82 -34.81 4.50 -28.55
C LEU A 82 -33.94 4.09 -27.35
N VAL A 83 -34.52 3.96 -26.16
CA VAL A 83 -33.80 3.53 -24.94
C VAL A 83 -33.20 2.14 -25.17
N ARG A 84 -33.97 1.21 -25.71
CA ARG A 84 -33.51 -0.16 -26.00
C ARG A 84 -32.40 -0.19 -27.05
N ASP A 85 -32.55 0.61 -28.11
CA ASP A 85 -31.57 0.70 -29.18
C ASP A 85 -30.27 1.38 -28.74
N ALA A 86 -30.36 2.41 -27.89
CA ALA A 86 -29.21 3.07 -27.28
C ALA A 86 -28.42 2.11 -26.39
N ALA A 87 -29.10 1.36 -25.52
CA ALA A 87 -28.46 0.35 -24.67
C ALA A 87 -27.76 -0.75 -25.49
N ARG A 88 -28.40 -1.22 -26.58
CA ARG A 88 -27.79 -2.19 -27.50
C ARG A 88 -26.59 -1.61 -28.24
N LEU A 89 -26.71 -0.39 -28.75
CA LEU A 89 -25.61 0.31 -29.40
C LEU A 89 -24.44 0.49 -28.44
N TYR A 90 -24.71 0.83 -27.18
CA TYR A 90 -23.69 0.98 -26.14
C TYR A 90 -22.88 -0.29 -25.94
N SER A 91 -23.56 -1.43 -25.79
CA SER A 91 -22.90 -2.74 -25.71
C SER A 91 -22.07 -3.03 -26.96
N ASP A 92 -22.66 -2.88 -28.15
CA ASP A 92 -21.99 -3.15 -29.43
C ASP A 92 -20.77 -2.24 -29.66
N ALA A 93 -20.88 -0.96 -29.26
CA ALA A 93 -19.83 0.05 -29.36
C ALA A 93 -18.69 -0.22 -28.39
N LYS A 94 -18.99 -0.63 -27.14
CA LYS A 94 -17.98 -1.04 -26.15
C LYS A 94 -17.17 -2.23 -26.68
N ASP A 95 -17.83 -3.26 -27.17
CA ASP A 95 -17.19 -4.45 -27.74
C ASP A 95 -16.37 -4.11 -28.99
N PHE A 96 -16.92 -3.30 -29.89
CA PHE A 96 -16.22 -2.86 -31.10
C PHE A 96 -14.96 -2.07 -30.74
N ARG A 97 -15.04 -1.15 -29.78
CA ARG A 97 -13.88 -0.38 -29.30
C ARG A 97 -12.78 -1.31 -28.80
N ALA A 98 -13.11 -2.22 -27.89
CA ALA A 98 -12.14 -3.18 -27.35
C ALA A 98 -11.48 -4.02 -28.45
N ARG A 99 -12.27 -4.52 -29.41
CA ARG A 99 -11.76 -5.28 -30.56
C ARG A 99 -10.88 -4.45 -31.49
N SER A 100 -11.23 -3.18 -31.72
CA SER A 100 -10.45 -2.27 -32.58
C SER A 100 -9.06 -1.98 -32.00
N ILE A 101 -8.98 -1.81 -30.67
CA ILE A 101 -7.74 -1.58 -29.94
C ILE A 101 -6.87 -2.84 -29.97
N ARG A 102 -7.43 -4.02 -29.64
CA ARG A 102 -6.70 -5.30 -29.72
C ARG A 102 -6.18 -5.57 -31.14
N GLU A 103 -6.99 -5.27 -32.16
CA GLU A 103 -6.57 -5.43 -33.56
C GLU A 103 -5.42 -4.48 -33.93
N THR A 104 -5.46 -3.25 -33.43
CA THR A 104 -4.37 -2.28 -33.62
C THR A 104 -3.07 -2.78 -32.97
N LEU A 105 -3.14 -3.24 -31.72
CA LEU A 105 -2.00 -3.82 -31.00
C LEU A 105 -1.46 -5.06 -31.71
N ARG A 106 -2.34 -5.93 -32.22
CA ARG A 106 -1.97 -7.09 -33.02
C ARG A 106 -1.15 -6.70 -34.23
N VAL A 107 -1.65 -5.77 -35.05
CA VAL A 107 -0.97 -5.34 -36.27
C VAL A 107 0.37 -4.68 -35.95
N GLN A 108 0.42 -3.82 -34.93
CA GLN A 108 1.67 -3.15 -34.52
C GLN A 108 2.72 -4.15 -34.02
N THR A 109 2.32 -5.14 -33.22
CA THR A 109 3.22 -6.17 -32.70
C THR A 109 3.67 -7.11 -33.82
N GLN A 110 2.75 -7.57 -34.68
CA GLN A 110 3.07 -8.52 -35.76
C GLN A 110 3.87 -7.92 -36.91
N LYS A 111 3.96 -6.58 -37.02
CA LYS A 111 4.95 -5.93 -37.88
C LYS A 111 6.38 -6.23 -37.45
N GLN A 112 6.62 -6.40 -36.15
CA GLN A 112 7.94 -6.70 -35.59
C GLN A 112 8.13 -8.20 -35.34
N ILE A 113 7.06 -8.89 -34.93
CA ILE A 113 7.06 -10.31 -34.57
C ILE A 113 5.87 -11.00 -35.26
N PRO A 114 6.01 -11.45 -36.53
CA PRO A 114 4.89 -11.92 -37.35
C PRO A 114 3.99 -12.98 -36.70
N GLU A 115 4.57 -13.88 -35.90
CA GLU A 115 3.86 -14.99 -35.25
C GLU A 115 3.38 -14.67 -33.82
N ALA A 116 3.57 -13.44 -33.33
CA ALA A 116 3.14 -13.06 -31.99
C ALA A 116 1.64 -13.30 -31.76
N ARG A 117 1.30 -13.84 -30.58
CA ARG A 117 -0.09 -14.10 -30.16
C ARG A 117 -0.64 -13.09 -29.16
N PHE A 118 0.23 -12.27 -28.60
CA PHE A 118 -0.09 -11.25 -27.62
C PHE A 118 0.82 -10.05 -27.82
N ALA A 119 0.37 -8.90 -27.33
CA ALA A 119 1.19 -7.71 -27.18
C ALA A 119 1.65 -7.61 -25.73
N VAL A 120 2.81 -6.98 -25.54
CA VAL A 120 3.32 -6.59 -24.23
C VAL A 120 3.73 -5.13 -24.31
N ALA A 121 3.41 -4.35 -23.29
CA ALA A 121 3.74 -2.93 -23.27
C ALA A 121 3.96 -2.43 -21.83
N PRO A 122 4.77 -1.37 -21.64
CA PRO A 122 4.83 -0.68 -20.36
C PRO A 122 3.51 0.03 -20.08
N VAL A 123 3.12 0.02 -18.80
CA VAL A 123 2.05 0.83 -18.25
C VAL A 123 2.56 1.50 -16.98
N SER A 124 1.99 2.65 -16.63
CA SER A 124 2.34 3.34 -15.39
C SER A 124 2.16 2.43 -14.18
N VAL A 125 3.10 2.45 -13.23
CA VAL A 125 2.97 1.79 -11.92
C VAL A 125 1.85 2.41 -11.06
N PHE A 126 1.39 3.61 -11.43
CA PHE A 126 0.27 4.30 -10.79
C PHE A 126 -1.09 3.93 -11.41
N GLU A 127 -1.10 3.16 -12.50
CA GLU A 127 -2.33 2.70 -13.16
C GLU A 127 -2.92 1.49 -12.42
N ARG A 128 -4.09 1.66 -11.80
CA ARG A 128 -4.84 0.60 -11.08
C ARG A 128 -5.99 0.04 -11.91
N ALA A 129 -5.63 -0.43 -13.08
CA ALA A 129 -6.53 -0.87 -14.13
C ALA A 129 -7.24 -2.20 -13.81
N SER A 130 -8.52 -2.30 -14.17
CA SER A 130 -9.31 -3.54 -14.14
C SER A 130 -8.95 -4.46 -15.31
N ARG A 131 -9.47 -5.69 -15.32
CA ARG A 131 -9.24 -6.65 -16.40
C ARG A 131 -9.80 -6.21 -17.75
N ASP A 132 -10.81 -5.34 -17.77
CA ASP A 132 -11.36 -4.77 -19.01
C ASP A 132 -10.58 -3.54 -19.52
N TYR A 133 -9.42 -3.26 -18.93
CA TYR A 133 -8.54 -2.17 -19.35
C TYR A 133 -8.12 -2.27 -20.81
N LEU A 134 -8.21 -1.13 -21.49
CA LEU A 134 -7.88 -1.00 -22.90
C LEU A 134 -6.60 -0.21 -23.05
N TYR A 135 -5.50 -0.91 -23.30
CA TYR A 135 -4.20 -0.27 -23.54
C TYR A 135 -4.17 0.49 -24.87
N LEU A 136 -3.93 1.81 -24.80
CA LEU A 136 -3.90 2.70 -25.97
C LEU A 136 -2.49 3.11 -26.41
N GLY A 137 -1.46 2.70 -25.65
CA GLY A 137 -0.08 3.06 -25.92
C GLY A 137 0.57 2.22 -27.02
N ARG A 138 1.89 2.35 -27.14
CA ARG A 138 2.70 1.63 -28.13
C ARG A 138 3.17 0.29 -27.55
N PRO A 139 2.90 -0.85 -28.20
CA PRO A 139 3.45 -2.13 -27.76
C PRO A 139 4.97 -2.15 -27.93
N GLN A 140 5.64 -2.91 -27.06
CA GLN A 140 7.09 -3.11 -27.06
C GLN A 140 7.93 -1.83 -26.88
N ALA A 141 7.35 -0.77 -26.30
CA ALA A 141 8.14 0.39 -25.88
C ALA A 141 9.13 -0.01 -24.76
N PRO A 142 10.29 0.67 -24.63
CA PRO A 142 11.25 0.39 -23.57
C PRO A 142 10.66 0.59 -22.17
N LEU A 143 11.15 -0.20 -21.21
CA LEU A 143 11.00 0.02 -19.78
C LEU A 143 12.14 0.93 -19.33
N GLU A 144 11.80 2.09 -18.75
CA GLU A 144 12.77 3.10 -18.33
C GLU A 144 12.58 3.38 -16.85
N VAL A 145 13.67 3.31 -16.10
CA VAL A 145 13.67 3.43 -14.64
C VAL A 145 14.99 4.02 -14.16
N SER A 146 14.97 4.75 -13.03
CA SER A 146 16.18 5.26 -12.40
C SER A 146 16.14 5.07 -10.90
N ALA A 147 17.22 4.56 -10.33
CA ALA A 147 17.34 4.25 -8.91
C ALA A 147 18.73 4.64 -8.37
N ALA A 148 18.81 4.95 -7.09
CA ALA A 148 20.04 5.05 -6.33
C ALA A 148 20.60 3.65 -6.03
N ARG A 149 21.80 3.58 -5.47
CA ARG A 149 22.32 2.32 -4.93
C ARG A 149 21.57 1.95 -3.66
N ASN A 150 21.36 0.66 -3.44
CA ASN A 150 20.59 0.14 -2.30
C ASN A 150 19.11 0.57 -2.31
N GLU A 151 18.50 0.62 -3.50
CA GLU A 151 17.11 1.04 -3.70
C GLU A 151 16.33 0.01 -4.50
N TRP A 152 15.02 -0.06 -4.28
CA TRP A 152 14.08 -0.77 -5.13
C TRP A 152 13.30 0.21 -6.01
N GLU A 153 13.15 -0.12 -7.29
CA GLU A 153 12.29 0.63 -8.20
C GLU A 153 11.45 -0.30 -9.05
N ASN A 154 10.32 0.22 -9.51
CA ASN A 154 9.24 -0.59 -10.02
C ASN A 154 8.89 -0.24 -11.48
N VAL A 155 8.58 -1.26 -12.28
CA VAL A 155 7.94 -1.10 -13.59
C VAL A 155 6.76 -2.06 -13.74
N GLN A 156 5.74 -1.66 -14.49
CA GLN A 156 4.56 -2.48 -14.73
C GLN A 156 4.38 -2.76 -16.22
N LEU A 157 4.02 -4.00 -16.54
CA LEU A 157 3.68 -4.46 -17.88
C LEU A 157 2.20 -4.78 -17.99
N VAL A 158 1.65 -4.56 -19.19
CA VAL A 158 0.36 -5.11 -19.60
C VAL A 158 0.56 -6.11 -20.74
N ILE A 159 -0.08 -7.27 -20.63
CA ILE A 159 -0.12 -8.33 -21.62
C ILE A 159 -1.54 -8.38 -22.20
N VAL A 160 -1.64 -8.29 -23.52
CA VAL A 160 -2.92 -8.27 -24.24
C VAL A 160 -2.96 -9.38 -25.29
N PRO A 161 -3.70 -10.49 -25.04
CA PRO A 161 -3.89 -11.54 -26.02
C PRO A 161 -4.73 -11.11 -27.23
N PHE A 162 -4.39 -11.58 -28.43
CA PHE A 162 -5.07 -11.14 -29.66
C PHE A 162 -6.33 -11.92 -30.02
N ARG A 163 -6.37 -13.23 -29.77
CA ARG A 163 -7.46 -14.11 -30.24
C ARG A 163 -8.01 -15.08 -29.19
N GLY A 164 -7.13 -15.66 -28.38
CA GLY A 164 -7.45 -16.62 -27.34
C GLY A 164 -6.57 -16.38 -26.12
N ALA A 165 -6.78 -17.16 -25.07
CA ALA A 165 -5.89 -17.12 -23.92
C ALA A 165 -4.46 -17.53 -24.31
N VAL A 166 -3.47 -16.99 -23.60
CA VAL A 166 -2.07 -17.41 -23.69
C VAL A 166 -1.71 -17.99 -22.34
N THR A 167 -1.35 -19.27 -22.33
CA THR A 167 -1.12 -20.03 -21.09
C THR A 167 0.36 -20.23 -20.85
N ASP A 168 0.69 -20.57 -19.61
CA ASP A 168 2.07 -20.85 -19.18
C ASP A 168 3.01 -19.68 -19.51
N LEU A 169 2.51 -18.47 -19.28
CA LEU A 169 3.26 -17.24 -19.42
C LEU A 169 4.29 -17.16 -18.30
N SER A 170 5.53 -16.85 -18.67
CA SER A 170 6.63 -16.58 -17.74
C SER A 170 7.50 -15.45 -18.28
N LEU A 171 8.26 -14.81 -17.39
CA LEU A 171 9.20 -13.77 -17.75
C LEU A 171 10.64 -14.24 -17.48
N MET A 172 11.54 -13.86 -18.40
CA MET A 172 12.98 -13.96 -18.21
C MET A 172 13.60 -12.57 -18.34
N VAL A 173 14.45 -12.20 -17.39
CA VAL A 173 15.18 -10.93 -17.40
C VAL A 173 16.65 -11.25 -17.63
N SER A 174 17.26 -10.62 -18.65
CA SER A 174 18.70 -10.74 -18.86
C SER A 174 19.48 -10.02 -17.76
N ASP A 175 20.76 -10.30 -17.64
CA ASP A 175 21.67 -9.40 -16.94
C ASP A 175 21.59 -7.99 -17.53
N LEU A 176 21.75 -7.00 -16.65
CA LEU A 176 21.83 -5.59 -16.98
C LEU A 176 23.30 -5.21 -17.04
N THR A 177 23.76 -4.68 -18.18
CA THR A 177 25.17 -4.33 -18.39
C THR A 177 25.32 -2.86 -18.75
N ASP A 178 26.38 -2.21 -18.27
CA ASP A 178 26.73 -0.83 -18.63
C ASP A 178 27.67 -0.73 -19.84
N GLY A 179 28.06 -1.88 -20.41
CA GLY A 179 29.04 -1.98 -21.51
C GLY A 179 30.50 -1.73 -21.11
N LYS A 180 30.80 -1.50 -19.83
CA LYS A 180 32.15 -1.24 -19.28
C LYS A 180 32.66 -2.36 -18.38
N GLY A 181 31.90 -3.45 -18.25
CA GLY A 181 32.25 -4.63 -17.46
C GLY A 181 31.51 -4.74 -16.13
N HIS A 182 30.66 -3.76 -15.77
CA HIS A 182 29.79 -3.86 -14.60
C HIS A 182 28.47 -4.55 -14.98
N VAL A 183 28.00 -5.40 -14.07
CA VAL A 183 26.80 -6.21 -14.27
C VAL A 183 25.92 -6.16 -13.03
N ILE A 184 24.64 -5.88 -13.24
CA ILE A 184 23.58 -6.15 -12.28
C ILE A 184 22.88 -7.41 -12.77
N ALA A 185 22.93 -8.48 -11.98
CA ALA A 185 22.38 -9.77 -12.36
C ALA A 185 20.87 -9.67 -12.62
N GLY A 186 20.37 -10.39 -13.64
CA GLY A 186 18.94 -10.42 -13.95
C GLY A 186 18.07 -10.93 -12.79
N SER A 187 18.67 -11.71 -11.86
CA SER A 187 18.04 -12.17 -10.62
C SER A 187 17.74 -11.06 -9.61
N ASN A 188 18.30 -9.85 -9.78
CA ASN A 188 17.91 -8.67 -9.00
C ASN A 188 16.58 -8.06 -9.47
N VAL A 189 15.98 -8.62 -10.53
CA VAL A 189 14.65 -8.24 -10.99
C VAL A 189 13.67 -9.37 -10.64
N THR A 190 12.80 -9.11 -9.67
CA THR A 190 11.68 -10.01 -9.32
C THR A 190 10.48 -9.63 -10.17
N TRP A 191 9.75 -10.59 -10.72
CA TRP A 191 8.49 -10.31 -11.41
C TRP A 191 7.32 -11.05 -10.76
N ARG A 192 6.16 -10.40 -10.73
CA ARG A 192 4.96 -10.89 -10.04
C ARG A 192 3.71 -10.62 -10.88
N PRO A 193 2.93 -11.64 -11.25
CA PRO A 193 1.61 -11.42 -11.84
C PRO A 193 0.73 -10.63 -10.87
N VAL A 194 -0.01 -9.65 -11.36
CA VAL A 194 -0.90 -8.84 -10.52
C VAL A 194 -2.23 -9.57 -10.34
N GLY A 195 -2.50 -9.96 -9.10
CA GLY A 195 -3.77 -10.53 -8.67
C GLY A 195 -4.81 -9.46 -8.33
N HIS A 196 -6.02 -9.92 -8.00
CA HIS A 196 -7.17 -9.04 -7.76
C HIS A 196 -7.84 -9.38 -6.43
N ILE A 197 -8.30 -8.35 -5.73
CA ILE A 197 -9.20 -8.47 -4.59
C ILE A 197 -10.62 -8.05 -4.96
N TYR A 198 -11.59 -8.55 -4.22
CA TYR A 198 -13.01 -8.35 -4.49
C TYR A 198 -13.74 -7.77 -3.27
N ALA A 199 -14.63 -6.80 -3.47
CA ALA A 199 -15.46 -6.28 -2.37
C ALA A 199 -16.53 -7.29 -1.94
N GLN A 200 -17.08 -8.03 -2.91
CA GLN A 200 -18.08 -9.08 -2.73
C GLN A 200 -17.73 -10.32 -3.53
N ASP A 201 -18.30 -11.48 -3.19
CA ASP A 201 -18.04 -12.73 -3.90
C ASP A 201 -18.37 -12.61 -5.40
N PRO A 202 -17.37 -12.70 -6.29
CA PRO A 202 -17.58 -12.54 -7.72
C PRO A 202 -18.51 -13.60 -8.33
N ALA A 203 -18.67 -14.76 -7.69
CA ALA A 203 -19.59 -15.80 -8.17
C ALA A 203 -21.08 -15.42 -7.98
N THR A 204 -21.37 -14.50 -7.06
CA THR A 204 -22.74 -14.06 -6.74
C THR A 204 -23.02 -12.59 -7.04
N TYR A 205 -21.99 -11.81 -7.36
CA TYR A 205 -22.12 -10.40 -7.63
C TYR A 205 -22.90 -10.14 -8.93
N THR A 206 -24.01 -9.41 -8.81
CA THR A 206 -24.86 -8.99 -9.95
C THR A 206 -24.96 -7.47 -10.08
N GLY A 207 -24.20 -6.73 -9.26
CA GLY A 207 -24.20 -5.27 -9.28
C GLY A 207 -23.59 -4.72 -10.56
N SER A 208 -23.92 -3.46 -10.87
CA SER A 208 -23.39 -2.74 -12.04
C SER A 208 -22.10 -1.98 -11.75
N GLU A 209 -21.67 -1.93 -10.49
CA GLU A 209 -20.46 -1.22 -10.07
C GLU A 209 -19.21 -2.11 -10.18
N ARG A 210 -18.04 -1.49 -10.08
CA ARG A 210 -16.77 -2.22 -10.05
C ARG A 210 -16.73 -3.07 -8.77
N ASN A 211 -16.40 -4.36 -8.90
CA ASN A 211 -16.27 -5.29 -7.77
C ASN A 211 -14.85 -5.85 -7.60
N GLU A 212 -13.87 -5.45 -8.43
CA GLU A 212 -12.50 -5.97 -8.37
C GLU A 212 -11.43 -4.88 -8.48
N TRP A 213 -10.32 -5.05 -7.76
CA TRP A 213 -9.18 -4.14 -7.76
C TRP A 213 -7.85 -4.89 -7.86
N PRO A 214 -6.90 -4.46 -8.72
CA PRO A 214 -5.56 -5.02 -8.75
C PRO A 214 -4.80 -4.60 -7.48
N ASP A 215 -4.24 -5.58 -6.77
CA ASP A 215 -3.49 -5.27 -5.55
C ASP A 215 -2.42 -6.32 -5.18
N PRO A 216 -2.75 -7.61 -4.94
CA PRO A 216 -1.74 -8.59 -4.55
C PRO A 216 -0.76 -8.86 -5.69
N LEU A 217 0.53 -8.89 -5.39
CA LEU A 217 1.58 -9.30 -6.32
C LEU A 217 1.88 -10.78 -6.09
N LEU A 218 1.35 -11.62 -6.99
CA LEU A 218 1.37 -13.07 -6.86
C LEU A 218 2.79 -13.65 -6.97
N PRO A 219 3.01 -14.90 -6.51
CA PRO A 219 4.31 -15.56 -6.64
C PRO A 219 4.83 -15.56 -8.08
N GLN A 220 6.16 -15.60 -8.22
CA GLN A 220 6.85 -15.67 -9.51
C GLN A 220 6.68 -17.05 -10.16
N GLN A 221 5.46 -17.31 -10.65
CA GLN A 221 5.04 -18.59 -11.24
C GLN A 221 4.37 -18.37 -12.60
N ALA A 222 4.31 -19.43 -13.39
CA ALA A 222 3.65 -19.37 -14.69
C ALA A 222 2.16 -19.05 -14.54
N PHE A 223 1.65 -18.18 -15.41
CA PHE A 223 0.27 -17.69 -15.34
C PHE A 223 -0.43 -17.73 -16.71
N THR A 224 -1.71 -17.38 -16.75
CA THR A 224 -2.49 -17.32 -17.99
C THR A 224 -3.03 -15.92 -18.20
N ALA A 225 -2.78 -15.36 -19.38
CA ALA A 225 -3.48 -14.15 -19.83
C ALA A 225 -4.76 -14.57 -20.55
N GLN A 226 -5.91 -14.23 -19.96
CA GLN A 226 -7.22 -14.63 -20.49
C GLN A 226 -7.58 -13.85 -21.75
N ARG A 227 -8.40 -14.47 -22.59
CA ARG A 227 -8.91 -13.82 -23.80
C ARG A 227 -9.74 -12.60 -23.39
N GLU A 228 -9.47 -11.47 -24.04
CA GLU A 228 -10.21 -10.22 -23.86
C GLU A 228 -9.97 -9.48 -22.53
N GLU A 229 -9.10 -10.02 -21.68
CA GLU A 229 -8.64 -9.38 -20.44
C GLU A 229 -7.23 -8.80 -20.62
N ALA A 230 -6.97 -7.67 -19.96
CA ALA A 230 -5.64 -7.17 -19.71
C ALA A 230 -5.04 -7.93 -18.51
N THR A 231 -3.83 -8.44 -18.67
CA THR A 231 -3.08 -9.08 -17.58
C THR A 231 -1.86 -8.26 -17.24
N PHE A 232 -1.71 -7.89 -15.97
CA PHE A 232 -0.61 -7.05 -15.52
C PHE A 232 0.48 -7.89 -14.84
N VAL A 233 1.72 -7.48 -15.05
CA VAL A 233 2.89 -8.05 -14.37
C VAL A 233 3.70 -6.91 -13.79
N TRP A 234 3.95 -6.98 -12.49
CA TRP A 234 4.80 -6.06 -11.76
C TRP A 234 6.24 -6.56 -11.78
N LEU A 235 7.22 -5.66 -11.95
CA LEU A 235 8.63 -5.99 -11.88
C LEU A 235 9.29 -5.06 -10.85
N GLU A 236 9.90 -5.66 -9.84
CA GLU A 236 10.67 -5.01 -8.79
C GLU A 236 12.15 -5.13 -9.12
N ILE A 237 12.87 -4.01 -9.21
CA ILE A 237 14.28 -3.94 -9.61
C ILE A 237 15.08 -3.46 -8.40
N TYR A 238 15.89 -4.34 -7.82
CA TYR A 238 16.84 -3.94 -6.77
C TYR A 238 18.17 -3.53 -7.38
N VAL A 239 18.68 -2.36 -6.99
CA VAL A 239 20.04 -1.94 -7.31
C VAL A 239 20.96 -2.25 -6.12
N PRO A 240 21.92 -3.17 -6.25
CA PRO A 240 22.86 -3.49 -5.18
C PRO A 240 23.58 -2.26 -4.65
N LYS A 241 23.85 -2.26 -3.34
CA LYS A 241 24.53 -1.17 -2.63
C LYS A 241 25.89 -0.80 -3.23
N ASP A 242 26.60 -1.77 -3.77
CA ASP A 242 27.93 -1.65 -4.35
C ASP A 242 27.94 -1.55 -5.89
N ALA A 243 26.77 -1.49 -6.53
CA ALA A 243 26.68 -1.33 -7.98
C ALA A 243 27.38 -0.04 -8.44
N ALA A 244 28.06 -0.09 -9.59
CA ALA A 244 28.62 1.11 -10.20
C ALA A 244 27.49 2.02 -10.73
N SER A 245 27.62 3.33 -10.57
CA SER A 245 26.69 4.30 -11.18
C SER A 245 26.83 4.34 -12.70
N GLY A 246 25.74 4.63 -13.40
CA GLY A 246 25.70 4.68 -14.86
C GLY A 246 24.42 4.11 -15.48
N ASP A 247 24.41 4.03 -16.81
CA ASP A 247 23.28 3.53 -17.59
C ASP A 247 23.48 2.05 -17.92
N TYR A 248 22.56 1.21 -17.44
CA TYR A 248 22.53 -0.21 -17.68
C TYR A 248 21.43 -0.59 -18.67
N ARG A 249 21.70 -1.60 -19.50
CA ARG A 249 20.76 -2.15 -20.48
C ARG A 249 20.59 -3.64 -20.29
N GLY A 250 19.33 -4.07 -20.29
CA GLY A 250 18.91 -5.47 -20.28
C GLY A 250 17.69 -5.70 -21.15
N THR A 251 17.09 -6.88 -21.06
CA THR A 251 15.89 -7.26 -21.81
C THR A 251 14.95 -8.07 -20.94
N VAL A 252 13.68 -7.68 -20.94
CA VAL A 252 12.58 -8.51 -20.39
C VAL A 252 11.96 -9.29 -21.53
N SER A 253 11.96 -10.62 -21.41
CA SER A 253 11.35 -11.54 -22.37
C SER A 253 10.10 -12.17 -21.76
N VAL A 254 8.93 -11.92 -22.36
CA VAL A 254 7.68 -12.58 -22.01
C VAL A 254 7.50 -13.79 -22.93
N ILE A 255 7.39 -14.97 -22.34
CA ILE A 255 7.39 -16.27 -23.02
C ILE A 255 6.08 -16.98 -22.68
N GLY A 256 5.40 -17.57 -23.67
CA GLY A 256 4.25 -18.43 -23.45
C GLY A 256 4.23 -19.57 -24.45
N LEU A 257 3.42 -20.61 -24.20
CA LEU A 257 3.42 -21.82 -25.04
C LEU A 257 2.96 -21.59 -26.49
N GLN A 258 2.16 -20.55 -26.75
CA GLN A 258 1.45 -20.39 -28.03
C GLN A 258 2.15 -19.48 -29.06
N GLY A 259 3.37 -19.01 -28.84
CA GLY A 259 4.06 -18.16 -29.83
C GLY A 259 5.49 -17.78 -29.45
N PRO A 260 6.19 -17.01 -30.31
CA PRO A 260 7.54 -16.55 -30.01
C PRO A 260 7.56 -15.58 -28.82
N PRO A 261 8.68 -15.49 -28.08
CA PRO A 261 8.85 -14.52 -27.00
C PRO A 261 8.65 -13.07 -27.49
N VAL A 262 7.96 -12.26 -26.69
CA VAL A 262 7.87 -10.81 -26.89
C VAL A 262 8.88 -10.14 -25.97
N ARG A 263 9.78 -9.32 -26.54
CA ARG A 263 10.91 -8.73 -25.81
C ARG A 263 10.77 -7.22 -25.69
N LEU A 264 11.08 -6.69 -24.52
CA LEU A 264 11.14 -5.25 -24.22
C LEU A 264 12.54 -4.89 -23.73
N PRO A 265 13.16 -3.82 -24.26
CA PRO A 265 14.37 -3.27 -23.68
C PRO A 265 14.11 -2.77 -22.26
N LEU A 266 15.01 -3.08 -21.32
CA LEU A 266 15.04 -2.51 -19.98
C LEU A 266 16.23 -1.55 -19.88
N GLN A 267 15.96 -0.30 -19.53
CA GLN A 267 16.95 0.76 -19.36
C GLN A 267 16.91 1.24 -17.92
N LEU A 268 18.01 1.05 -17.20
CA LEU A 268 18.14 1.44 -15.79
C LEU A 268 19.26 2.48 -15.66
N LYS A 269 18.94 3.66 -15.12
CA LYS A 269 19.96 4.61 -14.67
C LYS A 269 20.23 4.39 -13.18
N VAL A 270 21.49 4.15 -12.82
CA VAL A 270 21.97 4.09 -11.44
C VAL A 270 22.62 5.41 -11.04
N TRP A 271 22.05 6.12 -10.07
CA TRP A 271 22.59 7.37 -9.52
C TRP A 271 23.83 7.14 -8.65
N ASP A 272 24.76 8.09 -8.62
CA ASP A 272 26.01 8.04 -7.85
C ASP A 272 25.85 8.44 -6.37
N PHE A 273 24.80 7.94 -5.72
CA PHE A 273 24.67 7.97 -4.26
C PHE A 273 24.00 6.68 -3.77
N VAL A 274 23.96 6.49 -2.45
CA VAL A 274 23.50 5.25 -1.82
C VAL A 274 22.47 5.59 -0.76
N LEU A 275 21.38 4.83 -0.72
CA LEU A 275 20.39 4.91 0.34
C LEU A 275 20.87 4.17 1.60
N PRO A 276 20.51 4.64 2.80
CA PRO A 276 20.90 3.98 4.04
C PRO A 276 20.29 2.58 4.14
N ASP A 277 20.93 1.71 4.94
CA ASP A 277 20.39 0.36 5.21
C ASP A 277 19.15 0.42 6.10
N LYS A 278 19.08 1.40 7.01
CA LYS A 278 17.97 1.62 7.94
C LYS A 278 17.25 2.90 7.60
N ASN A 279 15.94 2.90 7.84
CA ASN A 279 15.12 4.10 7.72
C ASN A 279 15.62 5.20 8.66
N SER A 280 15.55 6.44 8.19
CA SER A 280 15.89 7.61 8.99
C SER A 280 14.80 7.95 10.02
N LEU A 281 13.56 7.52 9.79
CA LEU A 281 12.44 7.70 10.71
C LEU A 281 11.97 6.39 11.34
N PRO A 282 11.64 6.39 12.64
CA PRO A 282 10.91 5.30 13.28
C PRO A 282 9.54 5.13 12.65
N ASN A 283 9.11 3.87 12.56
CA ASN A 283 7.77 3.50 12.11
C ASN A 283 7.32 2.21 12.78
N TYR A 284 6.05 1.85 12.64
CA TYR A 284 5.50 0.62 13.21
C TYR A 284 4.21 0.23 12.48
N GLU A 285 4.06 -1.05 12.11
CA GLU A 285 2.81 -1.58 11.55
C GLU A 285 2.37 -2.88 12.26
N TYR A 286 1.05 -3.13 12.28
CA TYR A 286 0.41 -4.14 13.14
C TYR A 286 0.04 -5.46 12.41
N ASP A 287 -0.34 -6.44 13.24
CA ASP A 287 -1.27 -7.53 12.93
C ASP A 287 -0.80 -8.72 12.09
N ILE A 288 0.50 -8.90 11.88
CA ILE A 288 0.97 -10.04 11.09
C ILE A 288 0.94 -11.38 11.84
N VAL A 289 1.42 -11.43 13.09
CA VAL A 289 1.59 -12.70 13.82
C VAL A 289 0.25 -13.30 14.27
N PHE A 290 -0.66 -12.48 14.80
CA PHE A 290 -2.02 -12.90 15.17
C PHE A 290 -2.81 -13.43 13.97
N SER A 291 -2.63 -12.82 12.80
CA SER A 291 -3.25 -13.26 11.56
C SER A 291 -2.62 -14.55 11.04
N TRP A 292 -1.32 -14.72 11.22
CA TRP A 292 -0.56 -15.91 10.82
C TRP A 292 -1.13 -17.18 11.45
N GLU A 293 -1.26 -17.20 12.78
CA GLU A 293 -1.76 -18.37 13.50
C GLU A 293 -3.16 -18.77 13.04
N ARG A 294 -4.02 -17.78 12.80
CA ARG A 294 -5.39 -18.03 12.30
C ARG A 294 -5.39 -18.55 10.86
N PHE A 295 -4.47 -18.07 10.01
CA PHE A 295 -4.42 -18.44 8.60
C PHE A 295 -3.76 -19.81 8.39
N TYR A 296 -2.58 -20.03 8.98
CA TYR A 296 -1.77 -21.24 8.80
C TYR A 296 -1.97 -22.29 9.91
N GLY A 297 -2.75 -21.97 10.95
CA GLY A 297 -3.14 -22.93 12.00
C GLY A 297 -2.08 -23.20 13.06
N HIS A 298 -0.99 -22.42 13.08
CA HIS A 298 0.10 -22.53 14.05
C HIS A 298 0.79 -21.17 14.23
N GLU A 299 1.33 -20.93 15.42
CA GLU A 299 2.17 -19.75 15.66
C GLU A 299 3.48 -19.87 14.86
N PRO A 300 3.98 -18.78 14.24
CA PRO A 300 5.21 -18.83 13.47
C PRO A 300 6.40 -19.26 14.34
N SER A 301 7.23 -20.14 13.79
CA SER A 301 8.54 -20.49 14.30
C SER A 301 9.50 -19.30 14.25
N LEU A 302 10.67 -19.40 14.92
CA LEU A 302 11.69 -18.36 14.84
C LEU A 302 12.22 -18.15 13.42
N GLU A 303 12.24 -19.19 12.59
CA GLU A 303 12.64 -19.09 11.17
C GLU A 303 11.60 -18.33 10.35
N GLU A 304 10.31 -18.60 10.56
CA GLU A 304 9.22 -17.86 9.93
C GLU A 304 9.17 -16.40 10.42
N LEU A 305 9.43 -16.15 11.70
CA LEU A 305 9.56 -14.79 12.24
C LEU A 305 10.76 -14.04 11.66
N ASP A 306 11.89 -14.71 11.43
CA ASP A 306 13.05 -14.14 10.73
C ASP A 306 12.67 -13.76 9.29
N ALA A 307 11.96 -14.63 8.58
CA ALA A 307 11.46 -14.36 7.23
C ALA A 307 10.45 -13.20 7.19
N ILE A 308 9.56 -13.09 8.19
CA ILE A 308 8.64 -11.95 8.36
C ILE A 308 9.42 -10.66 8.57
N CYS A 309 10.44 -10.66 9.44
CA CYS A 309 11.29 -9.49 9.68
C CYS A 309 12.09 -9.10 8.43
N ALA A 310 12.61 -10.08 7.68
CA ALA A 310 13.31 -9.85 6.43
C ALA A 310 12.38 -9.27 5.35
N PHE A 311 11.13 -9.71 5.30
CA PHE A 311 10.11 -9.10 4.44
C PHE A 311 9.88 -7.63 4.81
N GLN A 312 9.71 -7.33 6.10
CA GLN A 312 9.53 -5.96 6.58
C GLN A 312 10.74 -5.07 6.23
N GLU A 313 11.96 -5.55 6.46
CA GLU A 313 13.21 -4.86 6.09
C GLU A 313 13.26 -4.54 4.58
N ARG A 314 12.94 -5.52 3.72
CA ARG A 314 12.87 -5.33 2.26
C ARG A 314 11.91 -4.21 1.84
N TYR A 315 10.82 -4.02 2.58
CA TYR A 315 9.80 -3.01 2.31
C TYR A 315 9.98 -1.72 3.11
N ARG A 316 11.14 -1.52 3.72
CA ARG A 316 11.43 -0.34 4.56
C ARG A 316 10.38 -0.17 5.66
N LEU A 317 9.89 -1.28 6.20
CA LEU A 317 9.05 -1.31 7.41
C LEU A 317 9.91 -1.65 8.61
N ASN A 318 9.54 -1.10 9.77
CA ASN A 318 10.15 -1.47 11.03
C ASN A 318 9.78 -2.92 11.36
N PRO A 319 10.77 -3.82 11.47
CA PRO A 319 10.50 -5.22 11.75
C PRO A 319 9.77 -5.40 13.08
N CYS A 320 8.78 -6.29 13.08
CA CYS A 320 7.98 -6.63 14.24
C CYS A 320 7.77 -8.14 14.29
N ALA A 321 8.34 -8.78 15.31
CA ALA A 321 8.33 -10.24 15.47
C ALA A 321 7.22 -10.73 16.44
N GLY A 322 6.15 -9.97 16.62
CA GLY A 322 5.05 -10.36 17.49
C GLY A 322 4.08 -9.24 17.85
N ASP A 323 2.92 -9.65 18.34
CA ASP A 323 1.88 -8.80 18.94
C ASP A 323 1.56 -9.25 20.37
N THR A 324 0.61 -8.56 21.00
CA THR A 324 0.11 -8.84 22.36
C THR A 324 -0.13 -10.33 22.63
N TYR A 325 -0.82 -11.02 21.72
CA TYR A 325 -1.27 -12.39 21.92
C TYR A 325 -0.14 -13.40 21.76
N SER A 326 0.83 -13.10 20.89
CA SER A 326 1.99 -13.95 20.67
C SER A 326 3.16 -13.66 21.64
N MET A 327 3.23 -12.45 22.20
CA MET A 327 4.35 -12.00 23.03
C MET A 327 4.04 -12.14 24.52
N VAL A 328 2.96 -11.51 25.02
CA VAL A 328 2.70 -11.42 26.47
C VAL A 328 2.58 -12.81 27.12
N PRO A 329 1.90 -13.81 26.52
CA PRO A 329 1.82 -15.14 27.12
C PRO A 329 3.12 -15.92 27.25
N LYS A 330 4.21 -15.46 26.61
CA LYS A 330 5.51 -16.15 26.65
C LYS A 330 6.30 -15.83 27.92
N VAL A 331 5.86 -14.86 28.71
CA VAL A 331 6.48 -14.57 30.00
C VAL A 331 6.13 -15.66 31.00
N ILE A 332 7.17 -16.30 31.57
CA ILE A 332 7.01 -17.24 32.68
C ILE A 332 7.23 -16.49 33.98
N ILE A 333 6.31 -16.67 34.92
CA ILE A 333 6.41 -16.12 36.28
C ILE A 333 6.94 -17.22 37.20
N TYR A 334 8.02 -16.97 37.91
CA TYR A 334 8.51 -17.87 38.95
C TYR A 334 8.14 -17.32 40.31
N LYS A 335 7.63 -18.18 41.19
CA LYS A 335 7.59 -17.91 42.62
C LYS A 335 8.80 -18.59 43.25
N GLU A 336 9.72 -17.79 43.74
CA GLU A 336 10.97 -18.22 44.37
C GLU A 336 10.74 -18.78 45.78
N LYS A 337 11.73 -19.52 46.30
CA LYS A 337 11.67 -20.15 47.63
C LYS A 337 11.56 -19.14 48.79
N ASP A 338 12.00 -17.90 48.58
CA ASP A 338 11.85 -16.81 49.55
C ASP A 338 10.50 -16.07 49.43
N GLY A 339 9.60 -16.57 48.57
CA GLY A 339 8.27 -16.00 48.33
C GLY A 339 8.24 -14.83 47.36
N LYS A 340 9.40 -14.38 46.83
CA LYS A 340 9.45 -13.34 45.79
C LYS A 340 9.10 -13.91 44.43
N TYR A 341 8.80 -13.00 43.49
CA TYR A 341 8.57 -13.36 42.10
C TYR A 341 9.75 -12.93 41.22
N THR A 342 10.05 -13.73 40.21
CA THR A 342 10.96 -13.39 39.11
C THR A 342 10.30 -13.74 37.78
N PHE A 343 10.78 -13.13 36.68
CA PHE A 343 10.18 -13.26 35.36
C PHE A 343 11.21 -13.72 34.34
N ASP A 344 10.81 -14.64 33.47
CA ASP A 344 11.62 -15.02 32.30
C ASP A 344 11.06 -14.37 31.04
N PHE A 345 11.84 -13.43 30.51
CA PHE A 345 11.56 -12.70 29.28
C PHE A 345 12.36 -13.24 28.08
N SER A 346 13.01 -14.40 28.20
CA SER A 346 13.96 -14.88 27.18
C SER A 346 13.31 -15.05 25.80
N GLU A 347 12.06 -15.48 25.74
CA GLU A 347 11.34 -15.63 24.47
C GLU A 347 11.00 -14.28 23.82
N LEU A 348 10.57 -13.28 24.62
CA LEU A 348 10.38 -11.90 24.13
C LEU A 348 11.71 -11.35 23.62
N GLY A 349 12.78 -11.57 24.37
CA GLY A 349 14.13 -11.17 24.01
C GLY A 349 14.57 -11.71 22.65
N LYS A 350 14.41 -13.01 22.41
CA LYS A 350 14.76 -13.63 21.11
C LYS A 350 13.99 -13.00 19.95
N ARG A 351 12.71 -12.72 20.11
CA ARG A 351 11.88 -12.11 19.05
C ARG A 351 12.27 -10.66 18.78
N LEU A 352 12.51 -9.87 19.83
CA LEU A 352 13.02 -8.51 19.67
C LEU A 352 14.45 -8.48 19.09
N GLU A 353 15.28 -9.47 19.39
CA GLU A 353 16.60 -9.63 18.76
C GLU A 353 16.48 -9.84 17.24
N LEU A 354 15.48 -10.59 16.76
CA LEU A 354 15.19 -10.69 15.32
C LEU A 354 14.82 -9.33 14.73
N ALA A 355 13.93 -8.58 15.38
CA ALA A 355 13.55 -7.25 14.91
C ALA A 355 14.76 -6.30 14.82
N VAL A 356 15.63 -6.30 15.84
CA VAL A 356 16.85 -5.48 15.87
C VAL A 356 17.88 -5.95 14.82
N LYS A 357 18.03 -7.26 14.62
CA LYS A 357 18.87 -7.87 13.58
C LYS A 357 18.48 -7.33 12.19
N HIS A 358 17.18 -7.23 11.92
CA HIS A 358 16.62 -6.73 10.65
C HIS A 358 16.46 -5.20 10.60
N GLY A 359 17.09 -4.48 11.53
CA GLY A 359 17.21 -3.03 11.42
C GLY A 359 16.09 -2.21 12.06
N ALA A 360 15.33 -2.77 13.01
CA ALA A 360 14.34 -2.00 13.77
C ALA A 360 14.93 -0.69 14.33
N THR A 361 14.11 0.35 14.24
CA THR A 361 14.38 1.74 14.65
C THR A 361 13.47 2.16 15.82
N ALA A 362 12.36 1.45 16.02
CA ALA A 362 11.44 1.62 17.13
C ALA A 362 10.94 0.26 17.64
N LEU A 363 10.78 0.12 18.95
CA LEU A 363 10.26 -1.09 19.58
C LEU A 363 9.08 -0.74 20.49
N ASN A 364 7.86 -1.09 20.08
CA ASN A 364 6.69 -1.00 20.96
C ASN A 364 6.76 -2.12 22.00
N ILE A 365 7.25 -1.82 23.20
CA ILE A 365 7.39 -2.83 24.27
C ILE A 365 6.08 -3.10 25.02
N ASN A 366 4.99 -2.45 24.60
CA ASN A 366 3.61 -2.82 24.94
C ASN A 366 3.05 -3.90 23.99
N PHE A 367 3.61 -4.07 22.78
CA PHE A 367 3.15 -5.04 21.76
C PHE A 367 1.68 -4.84 21.30
N SER A 368 1.13 -3.63 21.44
CA SER A 368 -0.28 -3.33 21.15
C SER A 368 -0.53 -1.85 20.99
N CYS A 369 -1.68 -1.52 20.42
CA CYS A 369 -2.29 -0.19 20.47
C CYS A 369 -3.12 0.10 21.73
N GLY A 370 -3.24 -0.87 22.65
CA GLY A 370 -4.07 -0.70 23.84
C GLY A 370 -3.54 -1.38 25.10
N GLN A 371 -4.42 -2.02 25.85
CA GLN A 371 -4.19 -2.47 27.23
C GLN A 371 -3.35 -3.76 27.37
N SER A 372 -2.58 -4.18 26.36
CA SER A 372 -1.77 -5.41 26.29
C SER A 372 -1.42 -6.10 27.63
N TRP A 373 -0.43 -5.58 28.37
CA TRP A 373 0.04 -6.19 29.60
C TRP A 373 -1.02 -6.17 30.70
N THR A 374 -1.85 -5.12 30.77
CA THR A 374 -2.93 -5.08 31.75
C THR A 374 -4.04 -6.07 31.44
N MET A 375 -4.36 -6.32 30.16
CA MET A 375 -5.24 -7.41 29.73
C MET A 375 -4.73 -8.76 30.21
N GLY A 376 -3.41 -8.98 30.11
CA GLY A 376 -2.76 -10.18 30.58
C GLY A 376 -2.98 -10.42 32.08
N PHE A 377 -2.66 -9.42 32.90
CA PHE A 377 -2.77 -9.49 34.37
C PHE A 377 -4.21 -9.38 34.90
N ASP A 378 -5.15 -8.93 34.06
CA ASP A 378 -6.59 -8.92 34.35
C ASP A 378 -7.31 -10.19 33.89
N GLY A 379 -6.62 -11.12 33.21
CA GLY A 379 -7.25 -12.32 32.68
C GLY A 379 -8.36 -12.00 31.67
N MET A 380 -8.24 -10.85 30.98
CA MET A 380 -9.27 -10.36 30.07
C MET A 380 -9.52 -11.42 28.98
N TRP A 381 -10.78 -11.53 28.55
CA TRP A 381 -11.27 -12.56 27.62
C TRP A 381 -11.24 -14.01 28.14
N GLY A 382 -10.99 -14.19 29.44
CA GLY A 382 -11.00 -15.50 30.07
C GLY A 382 -9.84 -16.41 29.66
N TYR A 383 -8.71 -15.79 29.29
CA TYR A 383 -7.50 -16.49 28.87
C TYR A 383 -6.49 -16.57 30.03
N PRO A 384 -5.92 -17.75 30.35
CA PRO A 384 -4.81 -17.86 31.28
C PRO A 384 -3.51 -17.41 30.63
N TRP A 385 -3.22 -16.11 30.71
CA TRP A 385 -2.15 -15.47 29.94
C TRP A 385 -0.75 -15.99 30.28
N PHE A 386 -0.43 -16.23 31.55
CA PHE A 386 0.92 -16.59 31.97
C PHE A 386 0.96 -17.97 32.62
N LYS A 387 2.13 -18.62 32.53
CA LYS A 387 2.45 -19.76 33.40
C LYS A 387 3.19 -19.27 34.63
N LEU A 388 2.73 -19.71 35.80
CA LEU A 388 3.38 -19.50 37.09
C LEU A 388 3.97 -20.82 37.59
N ILE A 389 5.27 -20.82 37.88
CA ILE A 389 6.01 -21.98 38.39
C ILE A 389 6.51 -21.69 39.81
N ASP A 390 6.01 -22.44 40.78
CA ASP A 390 6.49 -22.38 42.16
C ASP A 390 7.77 -23.23 42.29
N ARG A 391 8.92 -22.61 42.54
CA ARG A 391 10.23 -23.30 42.57
C ARG A 391 10.50 -24.07 43.85
N GLU A 392 9.70 -23.86 44.89
CA GLU A 392 9.78 -24.68 46.11
C GLU A 392 9.09 -26.03 45.88
N THR A 393 7.91 -26.01 45.25
CA THR A 393 7.06 -27.19 45.09
C THR A 393 7.13 -27.84 43.71
N GLY A 394 7.65 -27.14 42.70
CA GLY A 394 7.60 -27.54 41.29
C GLY A 394 6.22 -27.40 40.65
N LYS A 395 5.23 -26.84 41.35
CA LYS A 395 3.85 -26.72 40.84
C LYS A 395 3.79 -25.69 39.71
N VAL A 396 3.15 -26.07 38.61
CA VAL A 396 2.80 -25.17 37.50
C VAL A 396 1.32 -24.83 37.57
N SER A 397 0.98 -23.55 37.45
CA SER A 397 -0.39 -23.06 37.41
C SER A 397 -0.53 -21.91 36.41
N ASP A 398 -1.76 -21.65 36.01
CA ASP A 398 -2.10 -20.49 35.18
C ASP A 398 -2.19 -19.22 36.02
N TYR A 399 -1.78 -18.09 35.45
CA TYR A 399 -1.93 -16.77 36.03
C TYR A 399 -2.50 -15.78 34.98
N PRO A 400 -3.39 -14.85 35.38
CA PRO A 400 -3.98 -14.73 36.70
C PRO A 400 -4.99 -15.86 36.99
N PRO A 401 -5.13 -16.30 38.26
CA PRO A 401 -6.21 -17.19 38.64
C PRO A 401 -7.57 -16.49 38.45
N LYS A 402 -8.65 -17.28 38.26
CA LYS A 402 -9.96 -16.77 37.83
C LYS A 402 -10.55 -15.70 38.76
N GLU A 403 -10.20 -15.74 40.04
CA GLU A 403 -10.66 -14.79 41.05
C GLU A 403 -10.10 -13.38 40.83
N LEU A 404 -9.03 -13.25 40.05
CA LEU A 404 -8.43 -11.97 39.67
C LEU A 404 -8.90 -11.48 38.30
N TRP A 405 -9.84 -12.17 37.64
CA TRP A 405 -10.28 -11.80 36.30
C TRP A 405 -11.25 -10.62 36.31
N GLY A 406 -11.12 -9.70 35.36
CA GLY A 406 -12.08 -8.61 35.13
C GLY A 406 -12.12 -7.56 36.25
N ARG A 407 -11.00 -7.35 36.95
CA ARG A 407 -10.83 -6.31 37.97
C ARG A 407 -10.65 -4.92 37.32
N GLY A 408 -10.29 -4.88 36.05
CA GLY A 408 -10.07 -3.67 35.28
C GLY A 408 -8.66 -3.11 35.41
N TRP A 409 -8.24 -2.38 34.38
CA TRP A 409 -6.88 -1.86 34.20
C TRP A 409 -6.39 -1.03 35.41
N GLU A 410 -7.25 -0.23 36.03
CA GLU A 410 -6.89 0.60 37.20
C GLU A 410 -6.40 -0.22 38.39
N VAL A 411 -7.02 -1.39 38.62
CA VAL A 411 -6.66 -2.29 39.71
C VAL A 411 -5.34 -2.99 39.37
N VAL A 412 -5.15 -3.38 38.12
CA VAL A 412 -3.92 -4.01 37.65
C VAL A 412 -2.71 -3.09 37.78
N PHE A 413 -2.81 -1.80 37.45
CA PHE A 413 -1.70 -0.86 37.62
C PHE A 413 -1.25 -0.68 39.09
N LYS A 414 -2.12 -1.01 40.04
CA LYS A 414 -1.83 -0.99 41.48
C LYS A 414 -1.36 -2.35 42.01
N ASP A 415 -1.43 -3.40 41.20
CA ASP A 415 -1.02 -4.75 41.58
C ASP A 415 0.51 -4.82 41.75
N PRO A 416 1.03 -5.17 42.94
CA PRO A 416 2.47 -5.21 43.18
C PRO A 416 3.22 -6.15 42.23
N LEU A 417 2.60 -7.25 41.81
CA LEU A 417 3.23 -8.21 40.90
C LEU A 417 3.35 -7.62 39.48
N PHE A 418 2.30 -6.95 39.01
CA PHE A 418 2.32 -6.22 37.74
C PHE A 418 3.41 -5.15 37.75
N GLN A 419 3.44 -4.30 38.79
CA GLN A 419 4.45 -3.25 38.91
C GLN A 419 5.87 -3.81 38.95
N GLN A 420 6.09 -4.94 39.62
CA GLN A 420 7.38 -5.61 39.62
C GLN A 420 7.73 -6.13 38.21
N CYS A 421 6.80 -6.80 37.54
CA CYS A 421 6.98 -7.28 36.16
C CYS A 421 7.37 -6.14 35.22
N MET A 422 6.70 -4.99 35.32
CA MET A 422 7.00 -3.81 34.51
C MET A 422 8.41 -3.28 34.77
N ARG A 423 8.82 -3.14 36.04
CA ARG A 423 10.20 -2.71 36.37
C ARG A 423 11.24 -3.69 35.85
N ASP A 424 11.01 -4.99 36.01
CA ASP A 424 11.95 -6.04 35.59
C ASP A 424 12.01 -6.14 34.06
N TRP A 425 10.89 -5.95 33.36
CA TRP A 425 10.84 -5.87 31.90
C TRP A 425 11.61 -4.66 31.38
N TRP A 426 11.42 -3.48 31.98
CA TRP A 426 12.18 -2.30 31.60
C TRP A 426 13.68 -2.46 31.85
N ALA A 427 14.07 -3.03 32.99
CA ALA A 427 15.46 -3.35 33.28
C ALA A 427 16.05 -4.32 32.25
N TYR A 428 15.28 -5.31 31.80
CA TYR A 428 15.68 -6.23 30.74
C TYR A 428 15.93 -5.48 29.42
N VAL A 429 14.96 -4.67 28.96
CA VAL A 429 15.08 -3.85 27.73
C VAL A 429 16.30 -2.92 27.78
N GLN A 430 16.54 -2.28 28.92
CA GLN A 430 17.71 -1.44 29.15
C GLN A 430 19.02 -2.24 29.11
N SER A 431 19.06 -3.42 29.73
CA SER A 431 20.26 -4.29 29.74
C SER A 431 20.68 -4.75 28.34
N LYS A 432 19.73 -4.79 27.40
CA LYS A 432 19.97 -5.11 25.99
C LYS A 432 20.38 -3.90 25.14
N GLY A 433 20.37 -2.69 25.72
CA GLY A 433 20.68 -1.45 25.00
C GLY A 433 19.55 -0.94 24.12
N TRP A 434 18.32 -1.46 24.28
CA TRP A 434 17.18 -1.11 23.43
C TRP A 434 16.39 0.11 23.90
N GLY A 435 16.77 0.69 25.04
CA GLY A 435 16.05 1.78 25.70
C GLY A 435 15.75 3.00 24.83
N SER A 436 16.67 3.37 23.93
CA SER A 436 16.48 4.53 23.04
C SER A 436 15.51 4.27 21.89
N MET A 437 15.31 3.02 21.50
CA MET A 437 14.32 2.62 20.47
C MET A 437 12.97 2.30 21.09
N ALA A 438 12.95 1.91 22.36
CA ALA A 438 11.75 1.52 23.07
C ALA A 438 10.77 2.68 23.23
N TYR A 439 9.50 2.37 23.02
CA TYR A 439 8.37 3.22 23.39
C TYR A 439 7.22 2.34 23.85
N TRP A 440 6.28 2.97 24.53
CA TRP A 440 5.03 2.35 24.96
C TRP A 440 3.89 3.11 24.34
N GLU A 441 3.20 2.43 23.43
CA GLU A 441 1.92 2.90 22.94
C GLU A 441 0.83 2.51 23.94
N SER A 442 0.13 3.48 24.51
CA SER A 442 -1.03 3.22 25.38
C SER A 442 -2.21 4.10 24.98
N VAL A 443 -3.41 3.61 25.25
CA VAL A 443 -4.69 4.30 25.04
C VAL A 443 -4.87 4.81 23.60
N ASP A 444 -5.34 3.92 22.74
CA ASP A 444 -5.77 4.26 21.38
C ASP A 444 -6.87 5.34 21.39
N GLU A 445 -6.71 6.37 20.55
CA GLU A 445 -7.62 7.50 20.33
C GLU A 445 -8.28 8.06 21.62
N PRO A 446 -7.55 8.81 22.47
CA PRO A 446 -8.08 9.42 23.70
C PRO A 446 -9.02 10.62 23.40
N ASN A 447 -10.18 10.30 22.83
CA ASN A 447 -11.15 11.22 22.26
C ASN A 447 -12.37 11.52 23.16
N ASP A 448 -12.39 10.99 24.38
CA ASP A 448 -13.38 11.30 25.42
C ASP A 448 -12.73 11.43 26.82
N GLU A 449 -13.49 11.92 27.80
CA GLU A 449 -13.01 12.12 29.18
C GLU A 449 -12.53 10.83 29.85
N SER A 450 -13.15 9.68 29.54
CA SER A 450 -12.81 8.39 30.13
C SER A 450 -11.45 7.91 29.64
N ARG A 451 -11.22 7.99 28.32
CA ARG A 451 -9.93 7.63 27.72
C ARG A 451 -8.83 8.62 28.08
N ILE A 452 -9.12 9.92 28.16
CA ILE A 452 -8.15 10.91 28.66
C ILE A 452 -7.76 10.58 30.10
N ARG A 453 -8.73 10.28 30.98
CA ARG A 453 -8.44 9.85 32.36
C ARG A 453 -7.62 8.57 32.39
N GLN A 454 -7.91 7.61 31.52
CA GLN A 454 -7.11 6.40 31.39
C GLN A 454 -5.65 6.74 31.04
N LEU A 455 -5.44 7.54 29.99
CA LEU A 455 -4.11 7.99 29.56
C LEU A 455 -3.34 8.64 30.70
N GLN A 456 -3.97 9.56 31.43
CA GLN A 456 -3.34 10.25 32.56
C GLN A 456 -2.88 9.27 33.65
N VAL A 457 -3.72 8.29 34.01
CA VAL A 457 -3.39 7.31 35.07
C VAL A 457 -2.32 6.34 34.59
N GLU A 458 -2.48 5.76 33.40
CA GLU A 458 -1.55 4.77 32.85
C GLU A 458 -0.16 5.39 32.63
N HIS A 459 -0.09 6.55 31.99
CA HIS A 459 1.18 7.18 31.65
C HIS A 459 1.91 7.70 32.90
N SER A 460 1.18 8.22 33.90
CA SER A 460 1.79 8.58 35.19
C SER A 460 2.39 7.37 35.90
N ALA A 461 1.67 6.24 35.90
CA ALA A 461 2.17 5.02 36.52
C ALA A 461 3.41 4.50 35.77
N LEU A 462 3.37 4.47 34.44
CA LEU A 462 4.49 4.02 33.61
C LEU A 462 5.73 4.89 33.76
N GLN A 463 5.61 6.21 33.91
CA GLN A 463 6.76 7.07 34.18
C GLN A 463 7.47 6.72 35.49
N GLY A 464 6.73 6.27 36.51
CA GLY A 464 7.30 5.80 37.77
C GLY A 464 7.88 4.39 37.70
N LEU A 465 7.26 3.49 36.92
CA LEU A 465 7.68 2.09 36.78
C LEU A 465 8.84 1.91 35.78
N MET A 466 8.85 2.73 34.74
CA MET A 466 9.78 2.65 33.61
C MET A 466 10.37 4.04 33.30
N PRO A 467 11.20 4.59 34.20
CA PRO A 467 11.74 5.94 34.03
C PRO A 467 12.55 6.04 32.72
N GLY A 468 12.27 7.08 31.93
CA GLY A 468 12.90 7.34 30.63
C GLY A 468 12.22 6.67 29.43
N LEU A 469 11.17 5.86 29.63
CA LEU A 469 10.41 5.27 28.54
C LEU A 469 9.58 6.34 27.81
N ARG A 470 9.66 6.35 26.48
CA ARG A 470 8.82 7.21 25.62
C ARG A 470 7.40 6.66 25.57
N LEU A 471 6.41 7.55 25.66
CA LEU A 471 4.99 7.21 25.72
C LEU A 471 4.28 7.83 24.52
N LEU A 472 3.49 7.03 23.82
CA LEU A 472 2.81 7.35 22.56
C LEU A 472 1.31 7.02 22.66
N SER A 473 0.47 7.82 21.99
CA SER A 473 -0.91 7.45 21.67
C SER A 473 -1.23 7.90 20.25
N TRP A 474 -1.99 7.10 19.49
CA TRP A 474 -2.54 7.51 18.19
C TRP A 474 -3.89 8.23 18.34
N GLY A 475 -4.29 8.96 17.30
CA GLY A 475 -5.55 9.71 17.27
C GLY A 475 -5.58 10.92 18.20
N VAL A 476 -4.42 11.46 18.56
CA VAL A 476 -4.29 12.61 19.47
C VAL A 476 -3.39 13.69 18.89
N VAL A 477 -3.88 14.93 18.94
CA VAL A 477 -3.13 16.14 18.63
C VAL A 477 -2.70 16.81 19.93
N PRO A 478 -1.65 17.64 19.95
CA PRO A 478 -1.19 18.22 21.20
C PRO A 478 -2.17 19.16 21.91
N SER A 479 -2.99 19.88 21.14
CA SER A 479 -4.05 20.76 21.60
C SER A 479 -5.25 20.02 22.20
N ARG A 480 -5.20 18.68 22.26
CA ARG A 480 -6.23 17.87 22.91
C ARG A 480 -6.20 18.12 24.42
N PRO A 481 -7.28 18.71 25.01
CA PRO A 481 -7.29 19.05 26.42
C PRO A 481 -7.14 17.81 27.32
N GLY A 482 -6.33 17.93 28.36
CA GLY A 482 -6.10 16.88 29.36
C GLY A 482 -4.99 15.89 28.99
N THR A 483 -4.32 16.07 27.85
CA THR A 483 -3.19 15.22 27.42
C THR A 483 -1.83 15.86 27.70
N GLU A 484 -1.81 17.11 28.17
CA GLU A 484 -0.61 17.91 28.38
C GLU A 484 0.33 17.27 29.40
N GLY A 485 1.59 17.03 29.00
CA GLY A 485 2.63 16.48 29.86
C GLY A 485 2.62 14.96 30.02
N TYR A 486 1.60 14.25 29.53
CA TYR A 486 1.48 12.80 29.64
C TYR A 486 2.07 12.03 28.45
N LEU A 487 2.34 12.71 27.34
CA LEU A 487 2.87 12.11 26.12
C LEU A 487 4.30 12.59 25.82
N HIS A 488 5.13 11.67 25.33
CA HIS A 488 6.41 12.01 24.70
C HIS A 488 6.25 12.14 23.19
N ILE A 489 5.35 11.35 22.62
CA ILE A 489 5.07 11.28 21.19
C ILE A 489 3.55 11.41 20.99
N TYR A 490 3.12 12.44 20.27
CA TYR A 490 1.73 12.59 19.83
C TYR A 490 1.54 11.88 18.48
N GLY A 491 0.43 11.17 18.31
CA GLY A 491 0.14 10.42 17.08
C GLY A 491 -1.05 10.97 16.29
N PRO A 492 -1.00 12.18 15.71
CA PRO A 492 -2.13 12.74 14.97
C PRO A 492 -2.33 12.05 13.61
N ALA A 493 -3.59 11.86 13.20
CA ALA A 493 -3.88 11.32 11.87
C ALA A 493 -3.54 12.38 10.81
N ALA A 494 -2.80 11.99 9.77
CA ALA A 494 -2.37 12.86 8.67
C ALA A 494 -3.50 13.75 8.12
N VAL A 495 -4.71 13.18 8.00
CA VAL A 495 -5.89 13.86 7.48
C VAL A 495 -6.39 15.04 8.35
N TYR A 496 -5.98 15.09 9.62
CA TYR A 496 -6.34 16.14 10.57
C TYR A 496 -5.23 17.19 10.77
N LEU A 497 -4.07 17.07 10.10
CA LEU A 497 -2.98 18.06 10.21
C LEU A 497 -3.24 19.29 9.33
N ASP A 498 -4.26 20.05 9.68
CA ASP A 498 -4.38 21.40 9.14
C ASP A 498 -3.28 22.33 9.67
N GLU A 499 -3.17 23.53 9.09
CA GLU A 499 -2.13 24.50 9.47
C GLU A 499 -2.14 24.88 10.97
N ALA A 500 -3.31 24.84 11.63
CA ALA A 500 -3.39 25.14 13.06
C ALA A 500 -2.85 24.00 13.90
N THR A 501 -3.26 22.78 13.58
CA THR A 501 -2.81 21.55 14.23
C THR A 501 -1.30 21.32 14.03
N LEU A 502 -0.79 21.60 12.83
CA LEU A 502 0.64 21.49 12.52
C LEU A 502 1.48 22.50 13.32
N ARG A 503 1.00 23.75 13.48
CA ARG A 503 1.69 24.74 14.32
C ARG A 503 1.80 24.28 15.77
N ASP A 504 0.73 23.75 16.32
CA ASP A 504 0.71 23.18 17.67
C ASP A 504 1.66 21.98 17.82
N CYS A 505 1.75 21.12 16.80
CA CYS A 505 2.77 20.06 16.75
C CYS A 505 4.20 20.63 16.77
N HIS A 506 4.49 21.68 15.99
CA HIS A 506 5.80 22.33 15.99
C HIS A 506 6.12 23.04 17.32
N GLU A 507 5.12 23.62 17.99
CA GLU A 507 5.29 24.22 19.31
C GLU A 507 5.66 23.20 20.38
N GLN A 508 5.07 22.00 20.35
CA GLN A 508 5.48 20.90 21.22
C GLN A 508 6.84 20.32 20.84
N GLN A 509 7.14 20.24 19.54
CA GLN A 509 8.44 19.79 19.06
C GLN A 509 9.57 20.70 19.57
N ALA A 510 9.35 22.02 19.60
CA ALA A 510 10.28 22.98 20.18
C ALA A 510 10.48 22.81 21.71
N GLN A 511 9.56 22.13 22.39
CA GLN A 511 9.64 21.79 23.81
C GLN A 511 10.25 20.39 24.05
N GLY A 512 10.77 19.73 23.00
CA GLY A 512 11.41 18.42 23.10
C GLY A 512 10.44 17.23 23.07
N ARG A 513 9.19 17.44 22.67
CA ARG A 513 8.26 16.36 22.33
C ARG A 513 8.41 15.96 20.87
N GLU A 514 7.81 14.83 20.51
CA GLU A 514 7.73 14.36 19.13
C GLU A 514 6.27 14.30 18.68
N PHE A 515 6.05 14.30 17.36
CA PHE A 515 4.80 13.82 16.79
C PHE A 515 5.06 12.94 15.57
N TRP A 516 4.32 11.83 15.51
CA TRP A 516 4.38 10.84 14.44
C TRP A 516 3.03 10.85 13.73
N THR A 517 2.99 10.94 12.41
CA THR A 517 1.72 10.93 11.68
C THR A 517 1.27 9.50 11.39
N TYR A 518 -0.02 9.29 11.14
CA TYR A 518 -0.49 8.01 10.64
C TYR A 518 -1.63 8.12 9.63
N LEU A 519 -1.77 7.07 8.81
CA LEU A 519 -2.91 6.82 7.94
C LEU A 519 -3.65 5.54 8.36
N CYS A 520 -4.99 5.58 8.42
CA CYS A 520 -5.81 4.43 8.83
C CYS A 520 -7.16 4.33 8.12
N ALA A 521 -7.41 5.16 7.09
CA ALA A 521 -8.72 5.30 6.48
C ALA A 521 -8.67 5.25 4.95
N PRO A 522 -9.76 4.83 4.29
CA PRO A 522 -9.93 5.06 2.85
C PRO A 522 -9.93 6.55 2.54
N ALA A 523 -9.61 6.91 1.30
CA ALA A 523 -9.72 8.30 0.86
C ALA A 523 -11.19 8.75 0.90
N PHE A 524 -11.41 10.00 1.30
CA PHE A 524 -12.69 10.67 1.13
C PHE A 524 -12.53 11.95 0.33
N THR A 525 -13.57 12.29 -0.42
CA THR A 525 -13.64 13.51 -1.23
C THR A 525 -14.69 14.44 -0.68
N ARG A 526 -14.38 15.73 -0.59
CA ARG A 526 -15.32 16.80 -0.22
C ARG A 526 -16.03 17.36 -1.45
N GLU A 527 -17.12 18.09 -1.21
CA GLU A 527 -17.89 18.76 -2.25
C GLU A 527 -17.08 19.80 -3.04
N ASP A 528 -16.07 20.40 -2.41
CA ASP A 528 -15.15 21.37 -3.05
C ASP A 528 -14.05 20.70 -3.91
N GLY A 529 -14.07 19.36 -4.01
CA GLY A 529 -13.13 18.56 -4.78
C GLY A 529 -11.84 18.21 -4.03
N GLY A 530 -11.68 18.63 -2.76
CA GLY A 530 -10.55 18.19 -1.93
C GLY A 530 -10.65 16.69 -1.61
N GLU A 531 -9.52 15.98 -1.66
CA GLU A 531 -9.44 14.53 -1.47
C GLU A 531 -8.32 14.19 -0.48
N SER A 532 -8.60 13.35 0.52
CA SER A 532 -7.57 12.87 1.44
C SER A 532 -6.72 11.77 0.83
N ILE A 533 -5.51 11.58 1.33
CA ILE A 533 -4.74 10.35 1.06
C ILE A 533 -5.45 9.18 1.73
N GLY A 534 -5.56 8.05 1.03
CA GLY A 534 -6.19 6.82 1.52
C GLY A 534 -5.29 5.61 1.35
N VAL A 535 -5.59 4.53 2.09
CA VAL A 535 -4.71 3.34 2.21
C VAL A 535 -5.28 2.07 1.57
N THR A 536 -6.43 2.16 0.88
CA THR A 536 -7.14 1.01 0.32
C THR A 536 -6.83 0.75 -1.15
N ALA A 537 -7.19 -0.44 -1.64
CA ALA A 537 -6.97 -0.86 -3.03
C ALA A 537 -7.78 -0.05 -4.07
N ARG A 538 -8.80 0.69 -3.62
CA ARG A 538 -9.56 1.61 -4.48
C ARG A 538 -8.95 3.00 -4.56
N ASP A 539 -8.12 3.37 -3.58
CA ASP A 539 -7.54 4.70 -3.50
C ASP A 539 -6.43 4.87 -4.54
N ARG A 540 -6.11 6.13 -4.85
CA ARG A 540 -5.07 6.46 -5.82
C ARG A 540 -3.72 5.92 -5.36
N ALA A 541 -3.08 5.13 -6.22
CA ALA A 541 -1.77 4.53 -5.96
C ALA A 541 -0.73 5.55 -5.47
N LEU A 542 -0.72 6.75 -6.07
CA LEU A 542 0.23 7.82 -5.76
C LEU A 542 0.12 8.34 -4.31
N GLY A 543 -1.04 8.21 -3.65
CA GLY A 543 -1.28 8.78 -2.33
C GLY A 543 -0.31 8.27 -1.26
N LEU A 544 -0.09 6.95 -1.20
CA LEU A 544 0.84 6.34 -0.24
C LEU A 544 2.29 6.76 -0.47
N ARG A 545 2.69 7.06 -1.71
CA ARG A 545 4.01 7.61 -2.01
C ARG A 545 4.12 9.09 -1.58
N VAL A 546 3.08 9.89 -1.83
CA VAL A 546 3.02 11.32 -1.46
C VAL A 546 3.01 11.54 0.06
N TYR A 547 2.47 10.60 0.82
CA TYR A 547 2.47 10.65 2.29
C TYR A 547 3.86 10.88 2.91
N PHE A 548 4.93 10.41 2.26
CA PHE A 548 6.29 10.60 2.75
C PHE A 548 6.89 11.97 2.39
N TRP A 549 6.41 12.59 1.32
CA TRP A 549 6.71 13.98 0.99
C TRP A 549 5.98 14.94 1.95
N GLU A 550 4.73 14.61 2.32
CA GLU A 550 4.02 15.25 3.44
C GLU A 550 4.82 15.10 4.74
N THR A 551 5.21 13.88 5.09
CA THR A 551 5.99 13.58 6.31
C THR A 551 7.26 14.43 6.40
N TRP A 552 7.97 14.63 5.29
CA TRP A 552 9.11 15.52 5.21
C TRP A 552 8.74 17.00 5.39
N ARG A 553 7.73 17.49 4.65
CA ARG A 553 7.24 18.89 4.72
C ARG A 553 6.87 19.25 6.16
N ASP A 554 6.10 18.38 6.78
CA ASP A 554 5.49 18.63 8.08
C ASP A 554 6.49 18.40 9.21
N LYS A 555 7.66 17.80 8.93
CA LYS A 555 8.72 17.50 9.89
C LYS A 555 8.28 16.51 10.98
N SER A 556 7.43 15.56 10.60
CA SER A 556 7.07 14.46 11.49
C SER A 556 8.30 13.60 11.79
N GLN A 557 8.38 13.10 13.02
CA GLN A 557 9.54 12.37 13.54
C GLN A 557 9.33 10.85 13.54
N GLY A 558 8.25 10.38 12.93
CA GLY A 558 7.92 8.98 12.75
C GLY A 558 6.60 8.84 12.00
N TRP A 559 6.27 7.63 11.56
CA TRP A 559 5.07 7.40 10.75
C TRP A 559 4.46 6.01 10.97
N ASN A 560 3.21 5.84 10.56
CA ASN A 560 2.50 4.56 10.62
C ASN A 560 1.41 4.48 9.52
N VAL A 561 1.22 3.30 8.93
CA VAL A 561 0.08 2.97 8.07
C VAL A 561 -0.62 1.75 8.63
N TYR A 562 -1.88 1.90 9.06
CA TYR A 562 -2.69 0.79 9.55
C TYR A 562 -3.32 0.05 8.35
N ALA A 563 -3.15 -1.27 8.19
CA ALA A 563 -2.27 -2.20 8.91
C ALA A 563 -1.55 -3.17 7.94
N LEU A 564 -0.42 -3.75 8.35
CA LEU A 564 0.42 -4.60 7.49
C LEU A 564 -0.25 -5.94 7.14
N GLY A 565 -0.71 -6.69 8.16
CA GLY A 565 -0.91 -8.14 8.03
C GLY A 565 -2.25 -8.71 8.52
N GLY A 566 -3.34 -7.93 8.61
CA GLY A 566 -4.63 -8.33 9.17
C GLY A 566 -5.46 -9.34 8.36
N PHE A 567 -4.88 -10.47 7.92
CA PHE A 567 -5.58 -11.45 7.08
C PHE A 567 -6.86 -12.03 7.70
N HIS A 568 -6.92 -12.01 9.03
CA HIS A 568 -8.03 -12.56 9.79
C HIS A 568 -9.37 -11.82 9.60
N TYR A 569 -9.36 -10.58 9.12
CA TYR A 569 -10.58 -9.82 8.85
C TYR A 569 -11.39 -10.39 7.66
N ASN A 570 -10.78 -11.22 6.81
CA ASN A 570 -11.47 -12.08 5.85
C ASN A 570 -12.12 -13.32 6.54
N THR A 571 -12.85 -13.07 7.62
CA THR A 571 -13.30 -14.09 8.61
C THR A 571 -14.12 -15.24 8.00
N ALA A 572 -14.89 -14.99 6.94
CA ALA A 572 -15.71 -15.99 6.29
C ALA A 572 -14.88 -17.05 5.55
N GLN A 573 -13.75 -16.65 4.94
CA GLN A 573 -12.84 -17.57 4.28
C GLN A 573 -11.91 -18.27 5.29
N MET A 574 -11.50 -17.57 6.34
CA MET A 574 -10.61 -18.10 7.39
C MET A 574 -11.16 -19.32 8.13
N ARG A 575 -12.49 -19.50 8.17
CA ARG A 575 -13.14 -20.66 8.80
C ARG A 575 -13.22 -21.90 7.90
N LYS A 576 -12.93 -21.77 6.61
CA LYS A 576 -13.01 -22.87 5.65
C LYS A 576 -11.76 -23.76 5.73
N PRO A 577 -11.79 -25.00 5.25
CA PRO A 577 -10.58 -25.81 5.05
C PRO A 577 -9.53 -25.11 4.15
N PRO A 578 -8.22 -25.38 4.29
CA PRO A 578 -7.16 -24.72 3.52
C PRO A 578 -7.35 -24.73 2.00
N GLU A 579 -7.88 -25.81 1.42
CA GLU A 579 -8.14 -25.94 0.00
C GLU A 579 -9.24 -24.99 -0.53
N GLN A 580 -10.02 -24.40 0.38
CA GLN A 580 -11.06 -23.40 0.08
C GLN A 580 -10.67 -22.00 0.55
N ARG A 581 -9.39 -21.77 0.86
CA ARG A 581 -8.83 -20.46 1.20
C ARG A 581 -8.05 -19.91 0.02
N TRP A 582 -7.77 -18.62 0.07
CA TRP A 582 -6.75 -17.99 -0.77
C TRP A 582 -5.44 -18.82 -0.73
N PRO A 583 -4.71 -18.96 -1.85
CA PRO A 583 -5.01 -18.40 -3.19
C PRO A 583 -5.92 -19.28 -4.07
N ASN A 584 -6.46 -20.39 -3.55
CA ASN A 584 -7.31 -21.30 -4.33
C ASN A 584 -8.71 -20.72 -4.62
N VAL A 585 -9.15 -19.74 -3.85
CA VAL A 585 -10.38 -18.96 -4.08
C VAL A 585 -10.05 -17.46 -4.12
N PRO A 586 -10.91 -16.62 -4.75
CA PRO A 586 -10.70 -15.17 -4.78
C PRO A 586 -10.56 -14.56 -3.38
N TRP A 587 -9.68 -13.57 -3.20
CA TRP A 587 -9.61 -12.80 -1.97
C TRP A 587 -10.81 -11.85 -1.88
N ILE A 588 -11.71 -12.07 -0.91
CA ILE A 588 -12.89 -11.25 -0.70
C ILE A 588 -12.67 -10.39 0.54
N ASP A 589 -12.62 -9.08 0.35
CA ASP A 589 -12.38 -8.11 1.41
C ASP A 589 -13.22 -6.85 1.19
N PRO A 590 -14.32 -6.69 1.94
CA PRO A 590 -15.14 -5.48 1.89
C PRO A 590 -14.40 -4.20 2.31
N SER A 591 -13.31 -4.34 3.08
CA SER A 591 -12.46 -3.22 3.50
C SER A 591 -11.43 -2.82 2.44
N LEU A 592 -11.32 -3.62 1.35
CA LEU A 592 -10.42 -3.38 0.22
C LEU A 592 -8.98 -3.11 0.65
N GLY A 593 -8.45 -3.90 1.57
CA GLY A 593 -7.07 -3.80 2.05
C GLY A 593 -6.86 -2.83 3.19
N LEU A 594 -7.90 -2.21 3.76
CA LEU A 594 -7.76 -1.35 4.94
C LEU A 594 -7.05 -2.05 6.11
N SER A 595 -7.22 -3.37 6.21
CA SER A 595 -6.67 -4.18 7.29
C SER A 595 -5.39 -4.94 6.95
N ASN A 596 -4.89 -4.84 5.71
CA ASN A 596 -3.67 -5.53 5.29
C ASN A 596 -2.98 -4.82 4.11
N GLN A 597 -1.66 -4.66 4.16
CA GLN A 597 -0.82 -4.19 3.04
C GLN A 597 -0.05 -5.33 2.37
N CYS A 598 -0.02 -6.52 2.96
CA CYS A 598 0.48 -7.75 2.33
C CYS A 598 -0.58 -8.86 2.36
N TYR A 599 -0.28 -10.01 1.76
CA TYR A 599 -1.17 -11.15 1.65
C TYR A 599 -0.45 -12.45 2.04
N PRO A 600 -1.16 -13.46 2.58
CA PRO A 600 -0.59 -14.78 2.77
C PRO A 600 -0.40 -15.46 1.40
N GLY A 601 0.70 -16.18 1.23
CA GLY A 601 1.06 -16.88 -0.01
C GLY A 601 1.18 -18.39 0.17
N PRO A 602 1.31 -19.13 -0.95
CA PRO A 602 1.75 -20.53 -0.92
C PRO A 602 3.07 -20.68 -0.16
N ASP A 603 3.27 -21.85 0.46
CA ASP A 603 4.48 -22.17 1.22
C ASP A 603 4.86 -21.12 2.29
N GLN A 604 3.86 -20.39 2.78
CA GLN A 604 3.99 -19.37 3.82
C GLN A 604 4.82 -18.14 3.42
N GLU A 605 5.02 -17.89 2.12
CA GLU A 605 5.58 -16.62 1.63
C GLU A 605 4.60 -15.47 1.91
N LEU A 606 5.10 -14.31 2.34
CA LEU A 606 4.32 -13.08 2.35
C LEU A 606 4.35 -12.43 0.96
N LEU A 607 3.18 -12.22 0.38
CA LEU A 607 3.02 -11.59 -0.92
C LEU A 607 2.80 -10.09 -0.74
N PRO A 608 3.58 -9.22 -1.40
CA PRO A 608 3.41 -7.78 -1.30
C PRO A 608 2.14 -7.34 -2.06
N SER A 609 1.71 -6.11 -1.78
CA SER A 609 0.68 -5.44 -2.57
C SER A 609 1.26 -4.28 -3.35
N ILE A 610 0.56 -3.83 -4.39
CA ILE A 610 0.86 -2.57 -5.08
C ILE A 610 0.91 -1.39 -4.09
N ARG A 611 0.07 -1.40 -3.05
CA ARG A 611 0.07 -0.35 -2.02
C ARG A 611 1.36 -0.35 -1.20
N LEU A 612 1.82 -1.52 -0.80
CA LEU A 612 3.08 -1.70 -0.06
C LEU A 612 4.29 -1.29 -0.92
N GLU A 613 4.26 -1.55 -2.23
CA GLU A 613 5.27 -1.04 -3.17
C GLU A 613 5.32 0.49 -3.19
N HIS A 614 4.18 1.16 -3.37
CA HIS A 614 4.12 2.62 -3.38
C HIS A 614 4.50 3.24 -2.02
N MET A 615 4.24 2.53 -0.93
CA MET A 615 4.69 2.92 0.39
C MET A 615 6.23 2.83 0.50
N ARG A 616 6.85 1.72 0.07
CA ARG A 616 8.31 1.60 -0.01
C ARG A 616 8.92 2.71 -0.86
N ASP A 617 8.38 2.93 -2.06
CA ASP A 617 8.83 4.01 -2.96
C ASP A 617 8.83 5.37 -2.25
N GLY A 618 7.80 5.64 -1.43
CA GLY A 618 7.70 6.89 -0.68
C GLY A 618 8.70 6.99 0.47
N VAL A 619 8.92 5.89 1.20
CA VAL A 619 9.99 5.85 2.22
C VAL A 619 11.36 6.09 1.58
N GLU A 620 11.63 5.49 0.43
CA GLU A 620 12.90 5.68 -0.28
C GLU A 620 13.02 7.10 -0.87
N ASP A 621 11.92 7.72 -1.32
CA ASP A 621 11.89 9.15 -1.66
C ASP A 621 12.25 10.05 -0.46
N TYR A 622 11.77 9.71 0.75
CA TYR A 622 12.17 10.43 1.96
C TYR A 622 13.69 10.33 2.21
N GLU A 623 14.28 9.16 1.99
CA GLU A 623 15.72 8.98 2.14
C GLU A 623 16.54 9.79 1.12
N TYR A 624 16.01 10.06 -0.08
CA TYR A 624 16.65 11.01 -1.02
C TYR A 624 16.77 12.40 -0.38
N LEU A 625 15.71 12.88 0.27
CA LEU A 625 15.69 14.18 0.94
C LEU A 625 16.66 14.21 2.12
N VAL A 626 16.77 13.12 2.88
CA VAL A 626 17.77 12.97 3.94
C VAL A 626 19.19 13.03 3.39
N VAL A 627 19.47 12.29 2.32
CA VAL A 627 20.80 12.27 1.68
C VAL A 627 21.17 13.65 1.15
N LEU A 628 20.23 14.36 0.51
CA LEU A 628 20.45 15.73 0.06
C LEU A 628 20.73 16.68 1.23
N ARG A 629 19.94 16.63 2.31
CA ARG A 629 20.18 17.46 3.51
C ARG A 629 21.57 17.23 4.09
N LYS A 630 21.99 15.97 4.23
CA LYS A 630 23.35 15.64 4.72
C LYS A 630 24.44 16.15 3.77
N ALA A 631 24.25 15.98 2.47
CA ALA A 631 25.22 16.45 1.48
C ALA A 631 25.37 17.99 1.50
N LEU A 632 24.27 18.73 1.72
CA LEU A 632 24.29 20.19 1.86
C LEU A 632 25.00 20.63 3.14
N GLN A 633 24.74 19.95 4.27
CA GLN A 633 25.46 20.19 5.53
C GLN A 633 26.98 19.96 5.36
N ASP A 634 27.36 18.86 4.71
CA ASP A 634 28.78 18.60 4.41
C ASP A 634 29.38 19.68 3.51
N LEU A 635 28.64 20.15 2.50
CA LEU A 635 29.09 21.22 1.62
C LEU A 635 29.25 22.55 2.38
N GLU A 636 28.31 22.90 3.25
CA GLU A 636 28.33 24.14 4.04
C GLU A 636 29.61 24.22 4.88
N THR A 637 30.06 23.11 5.48
CA THR A 637 31.31 23.07 6.25
C THR A 637 32.56 23.30 5.39
N LYS A 638 32.51 23.02 4.08
CA LYS A 638 33.64 23.13 3.15
C LYS A 638 33.61 24.41 2.32
N SER A 639 32.43 24.90 1.99
CA SER A 639 32.18 26.04 1.11
C SER A 639 30.83 26.68 1.41
N ALA A 640 30.75 27.41 2.53
CA ALA A 640 29.53 28.09 3.00
C ALA A 640 28.92 29.09 2.01
N ASP A 641 29.70 29.61 1.04
CA ASP A 641 29.22 30.55 0.02
C ASP A 641 28.76 29.86 -1.29
N SER A 642 28.66 28.54 -1.30
CA SER A 642 28.29 27.81 -2.52
C SER A 642 26.83 28.07 -2.89
N PRO A 643 26.53 28.47 -4.14
CA PRO A 643 25.14 28.67 -4.60
C PRO A 643 24.33 27.36 -4.65
N LEU A 644 24.99 26.21 -4.51
CA LEU A 644 24.31 24.91 -4.42
C LEU A 644 23.57 24.74 -3.10
N LEU A 645 23.94 25.47 -2.04
CA LEU A 645 23.23 25.44 -0.76
C LEU A 645 21.79 25.92 -0.95
N ASP A 646 21.61 27.13 -1.49
CA ASP A 646 20.29 27.69 -1.77
C ASP A 646 19.49 26.83 -2.77
N GLN A 647 20.14 26.33 -3.83
CA GLN A 647 19.47 25.48 -4.82
C GLN A 647 19.01 24.15 -4.22
N GLY A 648 19.79 23.57 -3.32
CA GLY A 648 19.44 22.36 -2.60
C GLY A 648 18.30 22.58 -1.62
N GLU A 649 18.32 23.67 -0.86
CA GLU A 649 17.25 24.04 0.07
C GLU A 649 15.90 24.25 -0.65
N VAL A 650 15.91 24.84 -1.85
CA VAL A 650 14.70 24.94 -2.69
C VAL A 650 14.12 23.55 -3.02
N LEU A 651 14.97 22.54 -3.22
CA LEU A 651 14.53 21.18 -3.52
C LEU A 651 14.04 20.43 -2.27
N LEU A 652 14.61 20.73 -1.10
CA LEU A 652 14.13 20.20 0.19
C LEU A 652 12.80 20.82 0.64
N ASN A 653 12.41 21.96 0.09
CA ASN A 653 11.09 22.55 0.35
C ASN A 653 10.01 21.89 -0.54
N VAL A 654 9.11 21.15 0.08
CA VAL A 654 7.96 20.50 -0.59
C VAL A 654 6.88 21.54 -0.82
N GLY A 655 6.72 21.95 -2.08
CA GLY A 655 5.77 22.99 -2.46
C GLY A 655 4.33 22.48 -2.66
N PRO A 656 3.37 23.42 -2.82
CA PRO A 656 1.96 23.11 -3.00
C PRO A 656 1.62 22.36 -4.29
N GLU A 657 2.56 22.28 -5.24
CA GLU A 657 2.45 21.44 -6.42
C GLU A 657 2.51 19.94 -6.09
N ILE A 658 3.13 19.55 -4.98
CA ILE A 658 3.13 18.16 -4.48
C ILE A 658 2.11 18.02 -3.36
N TYR A 659 2.18 18.89 -2.35
CA TYR A 659 1.35 18.82 -1.17
C TYR A 659 1.06 20.22 -0.62
N ALA A 660 -0.21 20.62 -0.66
CA ALA A 660 -0.69 21.90 -0.14
C ALA A 660 -1.48 21.75 1.17
N GLY A 661 -1.78 20.53 1.58
CA GLY A 661 -2.47 20.20 2.83
C GLY A 661 -3.22 18.86 2.75
N PRO A 662 -3.88 18.43 3.85
CA PRO A 662 -4.43 17.08 3.99
C PRO A 662 -5.49 16.67 2.97
N LEU A 663 -6.07 17.63 2.26
CA LEU A 663 -7.12 17.44 1.25
C LEU A 663 -6.72 17.96 -0.14
N LYS A 664 -5.47 18.42 -0.30
CA LYS A 664 -4.98 19.02 -1.54
C LYS A 664 -3.53 18.63 -1.79
N TRP A 665 -3.35 17.64 -2.65
CA TRP A 665 -2.07 17.07 -3.03
C TRP A 665 -2.09 16.67 -4.52
N THR A 666 -0.93 16.38 -5.10
CA THR A 666 -0.84 16.08 -6.54
C THR A 666 -1.45 14.74 -6.91
N HIS A 667 -2.31 14.72 -7.92
CA HIS A 667 -2.78 13.47 -8.54
C HIS A 667 -1.99 13.12 -9.81
N ASP A 668 -0.99 13.93 -10.17
CA ASP A 668 -0.12 13.73 -11.33
C ASP A 668 1.23 13.13 -10.87
N PRO A 669 1.50 11.85 -11.18
CA PRO A 669 2.77 11.24 -10.85
C PRO A 669 3.97 11.94 -11.49
N GLY A 670 3.78 12.60 -12.64
CA GLY A 670 4.84 13.32 -13.34
C GLY A 670 5.43 14.45 -12.50
N VAL A 671 4.61 15.12 -11.66
CA VAL A 671 5.08 16.16 -10.75
C VAL A 671 6.04 15.58 -9.71
N LEU A 672 5.65 14.45 -9.09
CA LEU A 672 6.44 13.81 -8.04
C LEU A 672 7.74 13.23 -8.60
N LEU A 673 7.66 12.46 -9.70
CA LEU A 673 8.83 11.83 -10.32
C LEU A 673 9.83 12.87 -10.85
N THR A 674 9.33 13.99 -11.39
CA THR A 674 10.20 15.09 -11.82
C THR A 674 10.94 15.71 -10.64
N ARG A 675 10.23 15.99 -9.52
CA ARG A 675 10.86 16.54 -8.31
C ARG A 675 11.91 15.58 -7.77
N ARG A 676 11.60 14.29 -7.67
CA ARG A 676 12.53 13.25 -7.22
C ARG A 676 13.80 13.20 -8.07
N ALA A 677 13.67 13.22 -9.40
CA ALA A 677 14.82 13.24 -10.30
C ALA A 677 15.69 14.51 -10.15
N GLN A 678 15.07 15.66 -9.85
CA GLN A 678 15.79 16.90 -9.54
C GLN A 678 16.58 16.78 -8.23
N VAL A 679 15.98 16.19 -7.18
CA VAL A 679 16.66 15.89 -5.91
C VAL A 679 17.86 14.98 -6.15
N ALA A 680 17.67 13.88 -6.89
CA ALA A 680 18.74 12.93 -7.23
C ALA A 680 19.92 13.61 -7.95
N ALA A 681 19.62 14.41 -8.97
CA ALA A 681 20.65 15.17 -9.71
C ALA A 681 21.33 16.23 -8.83
N MET A 682 20.64 16.81 -7.86
CA MET A 682 21.23 17.77 -6.92
C MET A 682 22.18 17.08 -5.94
N ILE A 683 21.84 15.89 -5.44
CA ILE A 683 22.72 15.10 -4.58
C ILE A 683 24.07 14.88 -5.26
N GLU A 684 24.09 14.40 -6.51
CA GLU A 684 25.34 14.19 -7.26
C GLU A 684 26.14 15.48 -7.45
N LYS A 685 25.47 16.60 -7.77
CA LYS A 685 26.12 17.91 -7.94
C LYS A 685 26.77 18.40 -6.64
N VAL A 686 26.04 18.33 -5.53
CA VAL A 686 26.51 18.77 -4.21
C VAL A 686 27.66 17.88 -3.75
N GLN A 687 27.54 16.55 -3.87
CA GLN A 687 28.61 15.63 -3.52
C GLN A 687 29.86 15.81 -4.39
N ALA A 688 29.70 16.10 -5.68
CA ALA A 688 30.82 16.41 -6.55
C ALA A 688 31.52 17.72 -6.16
N ALA A 689 30.78 18.74 -5.74
CA ALA A 689 31.35 20.01 -5.26
C ALA A 689 32.03 19.89 -3.87
N SER A 690 31.61 18.91 -3.08
CA SER A 690 32.18 18.60 -1.75
C SER A 690 33.43 17.72 -1.80
N ARG A 691 33.80 17.15 -2.96
CA ARG A 691 35.03 16.39 -3.18
C ARG A 691 36.15 17.32 -3.63
#